data_AF-A0A8H4W7E1-F1
#
_entry.id   AF-A0A8H4W7E1-F1
#
_cell.length_a   1.000
_cell.length_b   1.000
_cell.length_c   1.000
_cell.angle_alpha   90.00
_cell.angle_beta   90.00
_cell.angle_gamma   90.00
#
_symmetry.space_group_name_H-M   'P 1'
#
loop_
_entity.id
_entity.type
_entity.pdbx_description
1 polymer ?
#
loop_
_entity_poly.entity_id
_entity_poly.type
_entity_poly.pdbx_seq_one_letter_code
_entity_poly.pdbx_strand_id
1 'polypeptide(L)'
;MSNTTWQETALKIREHRDETLSKIDPAISNLPETLSTRVIDVPRTLLTTEEIAITEHPLELLIASLANGELTSTNCVYELLPTRALSRAQELDAAFSKGGPVGPLHGLPISVKEHIGIKGLSNTAGFVGWENRKNSDDSNILKILLEAGAVLYVRTTEPQGLMALETCSNITGITTNPHNTSLTPGGSSGGEAALIALGGSVLGIGSDIGGSIRSPAANCGIYGLKPTPGRLPVIGLAACMIGCEMITGTIGPMSRTLEGLDLFMKVVLSSKPWTKDLSLHQMPWGPTDLSSIQELPKRKLTIGVMLDDGVVKPSPPVLRALEEVVEKLKLIPDIEVVSWKPYKHDYGIEILLYAPDGGEGFFDALKTSGEPCDPLLAWILRDQPGIETLDHYGVRHWTMEREIFRYEYLQEWNNTAPEMDIILCPVGPLPAPPLGTSRYWGYTSIWNLLDYPGVVFPVTKVNQELDKKDDTYVPRNEMDKFYHDNYDVNQQKDAPVALQIVAKKMEDDKTIQSLKVITKLIGLPFVDWHSSSHSAMAENVSQSHDGGLHETPIPGTVHLVDLEGTMRTRHDKDKKDIVLIPPPSSHPDDPLNWSPKRKAIATACVCLYTLAVGFPSAAIYSVLVPISMNTGISVSTLNDGTGYMFLFFGWGCAFWQPLALQYGKRPVYLFSLLATLGFTMWGPYAKTNGQWIASKILQGFFGAPIESLCEISMTDIHFTHNRGSYMTLYAFFLAGSNYVAPVLAGFIADGQGWRWVLYWCAIFLGLVFVILFFFMEETNYDRPAQSLNAVMDEASSDNEQSTQTEKVVESGEIQESTTTQANQAVEGVSTKTFLQKLSLKDKPRPFKQFIFTLKQPFIFFTFPVVVYAGFAYGSSLVWFNVLNATASLILSSPPYNFKASMVGLSYLSPFLGSSLSTIWSGMLGDKIILALARRHNGRMEPEDRLWLFTLTALFCPVGLILWGVGAAHGIHWFGLIVATFILAASIFIAIPTSCNYAIDSYQQLGGQAMVTVIIVRNTMSFAINYGITPWITNTGLQNTFIAAAFISMAQSLVFLIFVKWGKQMRIASKDRYWKMVNESAALGVTH
;
A
#
# COMPACT_ATOMS: atom_id res chain seq x y z
N MET A 1 -2.58 -0.85 -60.00
CA MET A 1 -1.47 -1.49 -59.27
C MET A 1 -0.23 -0.67 -59.56
N SER A 2 0.48 -0.15 -58.55
CA SER A 2 1.80 0.45 -58.79
C SER A 2 2.80 -0.66 -59.05
N ASN A 3 3.77 -0.43 -59.95
CA ASN A 3 4.83 -1.40 -60.29
C ASN A 3 5.89 -1.54 -59.18
N THR A 4 5.54 -1.30 -57.92
CA THR A 4 6.44 -1.43 -56.77
C THR A 4 6.76 -2.90 -56.53
N THR A 5 8.04 -3.23 -56.42
CA THR A 5 8.49 -4.56 -55.99
C THR A 5 8.28 -4.75 -54.49
N TRP A 6 8.25 -6.00 -54.00
CA TRP A 6 8.17 -6.26 -52.56
C TRP A 6 9.39 -5.70 -51.82
N GLN A 7 10.58 -5.68 -52.46
CA GLN A 7 11.79 -5.09 -51.88
C GLN A 7 11.64 -3.58 -51.66
N GLU A 8 11.06 -2.87 -52.63
CA GLU A 8 10.80 -1.42 -52.52
C GLU A 8 9.73 -1.11 -51.47
N THR A 9 8.68 -1.93 -51.35
CA THR A 9 7.66 -1.76 -50.29
C THR A 9 8.25 -2.06 -48.91
N ALA A 10 9.01 -3.14 -48.76
CA ALA A 10 9.70 -3.47 -47.50
C ALA A 10 10.76 -2.41 -47.13
N LEU A 11 11.46 -1.84 -48.12
CA LEU A 11 12.39 -0.73 -47.91
C LEU A 11 11.65 0.51 -47.38
N LYS A 12 10.52 0.91 -47.98
CA LYS A 12 9.71 2.04 -47.51
C LYS A 12 9.23 1.89 -46.06
N ILE A 13 8.89 0.67 -45.64
CA ILE A 13 8.51 0.40 -44.24
C ILE A 13 9.72 0.60 -43.31
N ARG A 14 10.92 0.13 -43.71
CA ARG A 14 12.15 0.36 -42.94
C ARG A 14 12.58 1.83 -42.94
N GLU A 15 12.49 2.53 -44.07
CA GLU A 15 12.71 3.98 -44.16
C GLU A 15 11.73 4.73 -43.23
N HIS A 16 10.46 4.33 -43.19
CA HIS A 16 9.49 4.91 -42.26
C HIS A 16 9.87 4.66 -40.79
N ARG A 17 10.28 3.43 -40.44
CA ARG A 17 10.81 3.13 -39.11
C ARG A 17 11.99 4.02 -38.77
N ASP A 18 12.97 4.10 -39.66
CA ASP A 18 14.21 4.84 -39.42
C ASP A 18 13.93 6.36 -39.35
N GLU A 19 12.97 6.88 -40.12
CA GLU A 19 12.40 8.23 -39.95
C GLU A 19 11.73 8.42 -38.57
N THR A 20 11.04 7.42 -38.01
CA THR A 20 10.45 7.52 -36.66
C THR A 20 11.51 7.48 -35.56
N LEU A 21 12.61 6.74 -35.77
CA LEU A 21 13.78 6.72 -34.88
C LEU A 21 14.57 8.04 -34.93
N SER A 22 14.64 8.70 -36.09
CA SER A 22 15.35 9.98 -36.26
C SER A 22 14.64 11.20 -35.64
N LYS A 23 13.37 11.06 -35.22
CA LYS A 23 12.53 12.16 -34.68
C LYS A 23 12.70 12.39 -33.18
N ILE A 24 13.64 11.70 -32.54
CA ILE A 24 13.84 11.74 -31.10
C ILE A 24 14.97 12.74 -30.76
N ASP A 25 14.74 13.57 -29.75
CA ASP A 25 15.56 14.73 -29.38
C ASP A 25 15.78 14.70 -27.85
N PRO A 26 17.03 14.81 -27.34
CA PRO A 26 18.27 15.13 -28.05
C PRO A 26 19.08 13.93 -28.59
N ALA A 27 19.98 14.26 -29.52
CA ALA A 27 21.14 13.49 -29.97
C ALA A 27 21.83 12.58 -28.91
N ILE A 28 21.63 11.26 -28.90
CA ILE A 28 22.58 10.34 -28.21
C ILE A 28 23.91 10.41 -28.95
N SER A 29 25.00 10.62 -28.21
CA SER A 29 26.36 10.71 -28.74
C SER A 29 27.24 9.57 -28.22
N ASN A 30 28.17 9.10 -29.05
CA ASN A 30 29.21 8.11 -28.76
C ASN A 30 28.72 6.65 -28.58
N LEU A 31 28.28 6.01 -29.68
CA LEU A 31 28.14 4.54 -29.74
C LEU A 31 29.49 3.86 -30.04
N PRO A 32 29.76 2.64 -29.54
CA PRO A 32 30.95 1.87 -29.91
C PRO A 32 30.90 1.42 -31.39
N GLU A 33 32.00 1.54 -32.13
CA GLU A 33 32.09 1.10 -33.54
C GLU A 33 31.85 -0.42 -33.73
N THR A 34 32.02 -1.22 -32.68
CA THR A 34 31.77 -2.67 -32.69
C THR A 34 31.10 -3.13 -31.40
N LEU A 35 29.95 -3.80 -31.50
CA LEU A 35 29.25 -4.42 -30.37
C LEU A 35 29.68 -5.88 -30.14
N SER A 36 29.62 -6.35 -28.91
CA SER A 36 29.78 -7.77 -28.56
C SER A 36 28.52 -8.59 -28.88
N THR A 37 28.63 -9.92 -28.83
CA THR A 37 27.47 -10.81 -29.02
C THR A 37 26.41 -10.63 -27.93
N ARG A 38 26.81 -10.35 -26.69
CA ARG A 38 25.91 -10.00 -25.58
C ARG A 38 25.67 -8.49 -25.58
N VAL A 39 24.42 -8.06 -25.72
CA VAL A 39 24.03 -6.63 -25.86
C VAL A 39 23.06 -6.13 -24.78
N ILE A 40 22.57 -7.01 -23.91
CA ILE A 40 21.66 -6.70 -22.80
C ILE A 40 22.19 -5.59 -21.86
N ASP A 41 23.51 -5.47 -21.73
CA ASP A 41 24.17 -4.48 -20.87
C ASP A 41 24.44 -3.13 -21.58
N VAL A 42 24.25 -3.05 -22.91
CA VAL A 42 24.54 -1.84 -23.72
C VAL A 42 23.75 -0.60 -23.28
N PRO A 43 22.44 -0.65 -22.95
CA PRO A 43 21.71 0.52 -22.45
C PRO A 43 22.41 1.18 -21.24
N ARG A 44 22.96 0.38 -20.31
CA ARG A 44 23.70 0.90 -19.13
C ARG A 44 25.02 1.58 -19.46
N THR A 45 25.56 1.40 -20.66
CA THR A 45 26.79 2.07 -21.11
C THR A 45 26.53 3.41 -21.78
N LEU A 46 25.26 3.71 -22.12
CA LEU A 46 24.85 4.86 -22.93
C LEU A 46 23.92 5.81 -22.18
N LEU A 47 23.08 5.26 -21.29
CA LEU A 47 22.15 5.99 -20.44
C LEU A 47 22.86 6.51 -19.18
N THR A 48 22.47 7.69 -18.69
CA THR A 48 22.95 8.23 -17.41
C THR A 48 22.43 7.39 -16.23
N THR A 49 22.98 7.60 -15.03
CA THR A 49 22.54 6.87 -13.81
C THR A 49 21.04 7.05 -13.53
N GLU A 50 20.51 8.25 -13.77
CA GLU A 50 19.10 8.58 -13.65
C GLU A 50 18.25 7.84 -14.70
N GLU A 51 18.76 7.71 -15.92
CA GLU A 51 18.06 7.04 -17.04
C GLU A 51 18.09 5.51 -16.91
N ILE A 52 19.19 4.95 -16.42
CA ILE A 52 19.28 3.55 -16.00
C ILE A 52 18.27 3.30 -14.89
N ALA A 53 18.23 4.16 -13.85
CA ALA A 53 17.24 4.06 -12.79
C ALA A 53 15.80 4.11 -13.35
N ILE A 54 15.51 4.95 -14.34
CA ILE A 54 14.21 5.00 -15.02
C ILE A 54 13.88 3.68 -15.75
N THR A 55 14.78 3.14 -16.56
CA THR A 55 14.54 1.89 -17.32
C THR A 55 14.52 0.62 -16.44
N GLU A 56 15.12 0.68 -15.25
CA GLU A 56 15.33 -0.49 -14.39
C GLU A 56 14.43 -0.54 -13.14
N HIS A 57 13.88 0.58 -12.68
CA HIS A 57 12.89 0.63 -11.59
C HIS A 57 11.46 0.20 -12.02
N PRO A 58 10.57 -0.10 -11.05
CA PRO A 58 9.15 -0.27 -11.31
C PRO A 58 8.44 1.02 -11.75
N LEU A 59 7.92 0.99 -12.98
CA LEU A 59 6.77 1.71 -13.55
C LEU A 59 6.64 3.26 -13.50
N GLU A 60 7.20 3.97 -12.52
CA GLU A 60 6.58 5.24 -12.06
C GLU A 60 7.12 6.55 -12.66
N LEU A 61 8.17 6.55 -13.52
CA LEU A 61 8.84 7.79 -14.00
C LEU A 61 9.45 7.73 -15.44
N LEU A 62 8.75 7.22 -16.46
CA LEU A 62 9.39 6.74 -17.72
C LEU A 62 9.55 7.69 -18.95
N ILE A 63 9.33 9.01 -18.87
CA ILE A 63 8.98 9.79 -20.08
C ILE A 63 10.14 10.51 -20.84
N ALA A 64 11.37 10.60 -20.31
CA ALA A 64 12.36 11.59 -20.81
C ALA A 64 13.47 11.14 -21.80
N SER A 65 13.76 9.84 -21.99
CA SER A 65 15.15 9.43 -22.37
C SER A 65 15.35 8.37 -23.46
N LEU A 66 14.34 8.08 -24.31
CA LEU A 66 14.43 7.02 -25.34
C LEU A 66 15.18 7.46 -26.62
N ALA A 67 16.35 8.08 -26.46
CA ALA A 67 16.66 9.30 -27.23
C ALA A 67 17.25 9.15 -28.66
N ASN A 68 17.81 8.01 -29.11
CA ASN A 68 18.30 7.77 -30.50
C ASN A 68 18.74 6.28 -30.68
N GLY A 69 19.24 5.75 -31.81
CA GLY A 69 19.55 6.36 -33.13
C GLY A 69 20.28 5.44 -34.12
N GLU A 70 21.51 4.98 -33.82
CA GLU A 70 22.43 4.43 -34.84
C GLU A 70 23.19 3.13 -34.45
N LEU A 71 22.51 2.02 -34.17
CA LEU A 71 22.96 0.62 -34.43
C LEU A 71 21.92 -0.41 -33.95
N THR A 72 21.65 -1.45 -34.73
CA THR A 72 20.66 -2.50 -34.37
C THR A 72 21.26 -3.55 -33.45
N SER A 73 21.10 -3.39 -32.14
CA SER A 73 21.52 -4.41 -31.15
C SER A 73 20.65 -5.67 -31.17
N THR A 74 19.34 -5.53 -31.40
CA THR A 74 18.40 -6.66 -31.52
C THR A 74 17.38 -6.57 -32.64
N ASN A 75 17.21 -5.40 -33.30
CA ASN A 75 16.23 -5.18 -34.37
C ASN A 75 14.79 -5.58 -33.95
N CYS A 76 14.33 -5.11 -32.80
CA CYS A 76 13.04 -5.49 -32.18
C CYS A 76 11.88 -4.49 -32.40
N VAL A 77 12.15 -3.32 -32.98
CA VAL A 77 11.17 -2.25 -33.24
C VAL A 77 10.71 -2.29 -34.69
N TYR A 78 9.39 -2.27 -34.90
CA TYR A 78 8.75 -2.13 -36.21
C TYR A 78 8.57 -0.65 -36.57
N GLU A 79 8.00 0.15 -35.67
CA GLU A 79 7.92 1.63 -35.79
C GLU A 79 7.80 2.28 -34.40
N LEU A 80 8.31 3.51 -34.24
CA LEU A 80 7.99 4.35 -33.09
C LEU A 80 6.80 5.27 -33.40
N LEU A 81 6.04 5.61 -32.37
CA LEU A 81 4.86 6.46 -32.45
C LEU A 81 5.03 7.81 -31.70
N PRO A 82 6.16 8.55 -31.86
CA PRO A 82 6.53 9.63 -30.95
C PRO A 82 5.48 10.74 -30.90
N THR A 83 4.92 11.16 -32.03
CA THR A 83 3.85 12.17 -32.08
C THR A 83 2.58 11.72 -31.35
N ARG A 84 2.20 10.45 -31.48
CA ARG A 84 1.01 9.88 -30.81
C ARG A 84 1.26 9.75 -29.31
N ALA A 85 2.44 9.27 -28.92
CA ALA A 85 2.85 9.09 -27.53
C ALA A 85 2.94 10.43 -26.79
N LEU A 86 3.64 11.42 -27.36
CA LEU A 86 3.82 12.74 -26.76
C LEU A 86 2.49 13.52 -26.70
N SER A 87 1.66 13.46 -27.75
CA SER A 87 0.30 14.04 -27.70
C SER A 87 -0.53 13.39 -26.59
N ARG A 88 -0.48 12.06 -26.47
CA ARG A 88 -1.22 11.34 -25.43
C ARG A 88 -0.68 11.64 -24.02
N ALA A 89 0.63 11.76 -23.84
CA ALA A 89 1.23 12.17 -22.57
C ALA A 89 0.76 13.59 -22.18
N GLN A 90 0.79 14.55 -23.12
CA GLN A 90 0.29 15.91 -22.90
C GLN A 90 -1.21 15.96 -22.57
N GLU A 91 -2.05 15.13 -23.21
CA GLU A 91 -3.46 14.97 -22.85
C GLU A 91 -3.63 14.45 -21.42
N LEU A 92 -2.80 13.49 -21.01
CA LEU A 92 -2.84 12.87 -19.69
C LEU A 92 -2.36 13.86 -18.62
N ASP A 93 -1.25 14.56 -18.81
CA ASP A 93 -0.78 15.65 -17.94
C ASP A 93 -1.83 16.77 -17.80
N ALA A 94 -2.49 17.13 -18.90
CA ALA A 94 -3.55 18.13 -18.92
C ALA A 94 -4.85 17.66 -18.23
N ALA A 95 -5.12 16.35 -18.19
CA ALA A 95 -6.20 15.76 -17.40
C ALA A 95 -5.82 15.70 -15.91
N PHE A 96 -4.61 15.24 -15.62
CA PHE A 96 -4.04 15.12 -14.28
C PHE A 96 -4.07 16.45 -13.51
N SER A 97 -3.58 17.51 -14.14
CA SER A 97 -3.60 18.87 -13.59
C SER A 97 -5.00 19.45 -13.33
N LYS A 98 -6.06 18.83 -13.87
CA LYS A 98 -7.46 19.26 -13.72
C LYS A 98 -8.30 18.37 -12.80
N GLY A 99 -7.92 17.11 -12.59
CA GLY A 99 -8.77 16.16 -11.86
C GLY A 99 -8.14 14.80 -11.51
N GLY A 100 -6.81 14.67 -11.51
CA GLY A 100 -6.13 13.39 -11.23
C GLY A 100 -6.03 12.46 -12.45
N PRO A 101 -5.50 11.24 -12.29
CA PRO A 101 -5.22 10.32 -13.36
C PRO A 101 -6.51 9.79 -13.98
N VAL A 102 -6.43 9.53 -15.28
CA VAL A 102 -7.53 8.99 -16.09
C VAL A 102 -7.83 7.51 -15.76
N GLY A 103 -6.87 6.79 -15.20
CA GLY A 103 -7.04 5.37 -14.86
C GLY A 103 -5.78 4.72 -14.27
N PRO A 104 -5.80 3.40 -14.02
CA PRO A 104 -4.74 2.67 -13.30
C PRO A 104 -3.43 2.49 -14.09
N LEU A 105 -3.39 2.86 -15.37
CA LEU A 105 -2.19 2.84 -16.22
C LEU A 105 -1.85 4.26 -16.72
N HIS A 106 -2.29 5.31 -16.01
CA HIS A 106 -2.13 6.70 -16.42
C HIS A 106 -0.66 7.06 -16.68
N GLY A 107 -0.38 7.49 -17.91
CA GLY A 107 0.96 7.89 -18.35
C GLY A 107 1.89 6.70 -18.67
N LEU A 108 1.46 5.45 -18.49
CA LEU A 108 2.32 4.28 -18.67
C LEU A 108 2.61 4.00 -20.16
N PRO A 109 3.86 4.14 -20.64
CA PRO A 109 4.23 3.65 -21.96
C PRO A 109 4.19 2.12 -22.03
N ILE A 110 3.51 1.59 -23.04
CA ILE A 110 3.44 0.15 -23.33
C ILE A 110 3.81 -0.15 -24.78
N SER A 111 4.48 -1.28 -24.98
CA SER A 111 4.77 -1.84 -26.31
C SER A 111 3.62 -2.70 -26.82
N VAL A 112 3.50 -2.80 -28.14
CA VAL A 112 2.43 -3.51 -28.82
C VAL A 112 2.98 -4.27 -30.03
N LYS A 113 2.80 -5.60 -30.07
CA LYS A 113 3.15 -6.42 -31.23
C LYS A 113 2.40 -5.96 -32.50
N GLU A 114 3.09 -5.85 -33.65
CA GLU A 114 2.56 -5.22 -34.88
C GLU A 114 1.14 -5.65 -35.24
N HIS A 115 0.83 -6.94 -35.32
CA HIS A 115 -0.49 -7.42 -35.74
C HIS A 115 -1.69 -6.95 -34.88
N ILE A 116 -1.45 -6.36 -33.69
CA ILE A 116 -2.49 -5.79 -32.83
C ILE A 116 -2.82 -4.39 -33.36
N GLY A 117 -3.88 -4.32 -34.17
CA GLY A 117 -4.16 -3.17 -35.00
C GLY A 117 -4.44 -1.87 -34.23
N ILE A 118 -3.75 -0.82 -34.66
CA ILE A 118 -3.87 0.57 -34.17
C ILE A 118 -4.54 1.41 -35.26
N LYS A 119 -5.48 2.27 -34.86
CA LYS A 119 -6.27 3.13 -35.75
C LYS A 119 -5.38 3.95 -36.69
N GLY A 120 -5.63 3.81 -38.00
CA GLY A 120 -4.96 4.58 -39.06
C GLY A 120 -3.57 4.08 -39.46
N LEU A 121 -2.99 3.12 -38.73
CA LEU A 121 -1.72 2.48 -39.07
C LEU A 121 -1.94 1.22 -39.91
N SER A 122 -0.96 0.86 -40.73
CA SER A 122 -0.96 -0.39 -41.51
C SER A 122 -0.80 -1.58 -40.55
N ASN A 123 -1.51 -2.68 -40.83
CA ASN A 123 -1.51 -3.88 -39.98
C ASN A 123 -1.12 -5.11 -40.84
N THR A 124 0.15 -5.51 -40.79
CA THR A 124 0.78 -6.36 -41.81
C THR A 124 0.85 -7.84 -41.46
N ALA A 125 0.85 -8.22 -40.18
CA ALA A 125 1.09 -9.60 -39.74
C ALA A 125 2.40 -10.20 -40.30
N GLY A 126 3.41 -9.36 -40.54
CA GLY A 126 4.68 -9.70 -41.17
C GLY A 126 4.66 -9.89 -42.70
N PHE A 127 3.53 -9.67 -43.39
CA PHE A 127 3.44 -9.74 -44.87
C PHE A 127 3.63 -8.36 -45.54
N VAL A 128 4.58 -8.26 -46.47
CA VAL A 128 4.75 -7.07 -47.33
C VAL A 128 3.46 -6.79 -48.13
N GLY A 129 2.74 -7.84 -48.52
CA GLY A 129 1.48 -7.74 -49.27
C GLY A 129 0.32 -7.08 -48.50
N TRP A 130 0.43 -6.92 -47.17
CA TRP A 130 -0.58 -6.29 -46.32
C TRP A 130 -0.21 -4.86 -45.89
N GLU A 131 0.84 -4.29 -46.48
CA GLU A 131 1.10 -2.85 -46.43
C GLU A 131 -0.16 -2.07 -46.89
N ASN A 132 -0.45 -0.95 -46.23
CA ASN A 132 -1.70 -0.19 -46.34
C ASN A 132 -3.02 -0.89 -45.90
N ARG A 133 -3.00 -2.12 -45.35
CA ARG A 133 -4.17 -2.70 -44.67
C ARG A 133 -4.40 -1.99 -43.33
N LYS A 134 -5.09 -0.84 -43.35
CA LYS A 134 -5.26 0.02 -42.17
C LYS A 134 -6.44 -0.37 -41.31
N ASN A 135 -6.23 -0.39 -39.98
CA ASN A 135 -7.32 -0.53 -39.02
C ASN A 135 -8.19 0.74 -38.98
N SER A 136 -9.50 0.59 -39.14
CA SER A 136 -10.47 1.70 -39.06
C SER A 136 -10.62 2.28 -37.65
N ASP A 137 -10.26 1.49 -36.64
CA ASP A 137 -10.34 1.84 -35.22
C ASP A 137 -9.32 1.03 -34.41
N ASP A 138 -9.01 1.47 -33.19
CA ASP A 138 -8.06 0.75 -32.32
C ASP A 138 -8.66 -0.61 -31.90
N SER A 139 -7.81 -1.64 -31.79
CA SER A 139 -8.22 -2.97 -31.30
C SER A 139 -8.89 -2.89 -29.93
N ASN A 140 -9.84 -3.77 -29.64
CA ASN A 140 -10.65 -3.68 -28.41
C ASN A 140 -9.80 -3.74 -27.13
N ILE A 141 -8.72 -4.52 -27.11
CA ILE A 141 -7.74 -4.52 -26.02
C ILE A 141 -7.05 -3.15 -25.84
N LEU A 142 -6.63 -2.52 -26.94
CA LEU A 142 -5.91 -1.25 -26.90
C LEU A 142 -6.82 -0.11 -26.44
N LYS A 143 -8.10 -0.13 -26.82
CA LYS A 143 -9.12 0.80 -26.28
C LYS A 143 -9.20 0.73 -24.76
N ILE A 144 -9.25 -0.47 -24.18
CA ILE A 144 -9.31 -0.66 -22.72
C ILE A 144 -8.06 -0.09 -22.04
N LEU A 145 -6.88 -0.29 -22.62
CA LEU A 145 -5.61 0.20 -22.07
C LEU A 145 -5.47 1.72 -22.22
N LEU A 146 -5.93 2.30 -23.33
CA LEU A 146 -6.03 3.74 -23.55
C LEU A 146 -7.06 4.40 -22.62
N GLU A 147 -8.22 3.77 -22.41
CA GLU A 147 -9.25 4.14 -21.41
C GLU A 147 -8.65 4.09 -19.99
N ALA A 148 -7.82 3.09 -19.68
CA ALA A 148 -7.07 3.00 -18.42
C ALA A 148 -5.89 3.99 -18.28
N GLY A 149 -5.61 4.79 -19.33
CA GLY A 149 -4.62 5.87 -19.31
C GLY A 149 -3.24 5.54 -19.90
N ALA A 150 -3.04 4.36 -20.49
CA ALA A 150 -1.77 3.96 -21.09
C ALA A 150 -1.39 4.80 -22.33
N VAL A 151 -0.11 4.75 -22.69
CA VAL A 151 0.52 5.46 -23.81
C VAL A 151 1.12 4.44 -24.78
N LEU A 152 0.58 4.35 -26.00
CA LEU A 152 1.16 3.49 -27.05
C LEU A 152 2.29 4.26 -27.75
N TYR A 153 3.53 3.82 -27.60
CA TYR A 153 4.72 4.54 -28.11
C TYR A 153 5.56 3.78 -29.14
N VAL A 154 5.37 2.45 -29.25
CA VAL A 154 6.14 1.59 -30.15
C VAL A 154 5.29 0.43 -30.63
N ARG A 155 5.53 -0.01 -31.86
CA ARG A 155 5.13 -1.35 -32.33
C ARG A 155 6.37 -2.21 -32.54
N THR A 156 6.29 -3.48 -32.18
CA THR A 156 7.45 -4.40 -32.19
C THR A 156 7.36 -5.44 -33.31
N THR A 157 8.51 -6.03 -33.63
CA THR A 157 8.69 -6.97 -34.72
C THR A 157 8.08 -8.34 -34.45
N GLU A 158 7.70 -9.01 -35.54
CA GLU A 158 7.10 -10.34 -35.57
C GLU A 158 7.53 -11.08 -36.86
N PRO A 159 7.52 -12.42 -36.88
CA PRO A 159 7.82 -13.20 -38.07
C PRO A 159 6.72 -13.09 -39.14
N GLN A 160 7.11 -13.38 -40.38
CA GLN A 160 6.19 -13.47 -41.52
C GLN A 160 5.01 -14.41 -41.20
N GLY A 161 3.78 -13.92 -41.32
CA GLY A 161 2.57 -14.69 -41.07
C GLY A 161 2.32 -15.10 -39.62
N LEU A 162 3.08 -14.57 -38.64
CA LEU A 162 2.99 -14.87 -37.20
C LEU A 162 3.30 -16.32 -36.79
N MET A 163 3.55 -17.21 -37.75
CA MET A 163 3.73 -18.65 -37.54
C MET A 163 5.22 -19.00 -37.51
N ALA A 164 5.90 -18.62 -36.42
CA ALA A 164 7.22 -19.14 -36.06
C ALA A 164 7.50 -18.89 -34.56
N LEU A 165 8.28 -19.78 -33.92
CA LEU A 165 8.92 -19.51 -32.61
C LEU A 165 10.30 -18.84 -32.76
N GLU A 166 10.40 -17.99 -33.78
CA GLU A 166 11.51 -17.11 -34.13
C GLU A 166 10.90 -15.83 -34.72
N THR A 167 11.68 -14.74 -34.82
CA THR A 167 11.20 -13.46 -35.33
C THR A 167 12.03 -13.02 -36.54
N CYS A 168 11.54 -13.34 -37.73
CA CYS A 168 12.13 -12.97 -39.02
C CYS A 168 11.03 -12.68 -40.06
N SER A 169 11.13 -11.55 -40.77
CA SER A 169 10.22 -11.22 -41.88
C SER A 169 10.95 -10.48 -43.01
N ASN A 170 10.39 -10.49 -44.23
CA ASN A 170 10.91 -9.69 -45.35
C ASN A 170 10.85 -8.17 -45.10
N ILE A 171 9.95 -7.74 -44.21
CA ILE A 171 9.78 -6.33 -43.81
C ILE A 171 10.94 -5.92 -42.91
N THR A 172 11.11 -6.58 -41.77
CA THR A 172 11.99 -6.11 -40.69
C THR A 172 13.34 -6.81 -40.66
N GLY A 173 13.48 -7.97 -41.32
CA GLY A 173 14.62 -8.87 -41.14
C GLY A 173 14.54 -9.65 -39.83
N ILE A 174 15.67 -10.23 -39.43
CA ILE A 174 15.82 -11.03 -38.21
C ILE A 174 15.89 -10.12 -36.97
N THR A 175 15.11 -10.45 -35.94
CA THR A 175 15.28 -9.93 -34.58
C THR A 175 16.12 -10.94 -33.78
N THR A 176 17.08 -10.48 -32.99
CA THR A 176 18.03 -11.33 -32.25
C THR A 176 17.85 -11.23 -30.73
N ASN A 177 18.32 -12.24 -29.99
CA ASN A 177 18.24 -12.26 -28.53
C ASN A 177 19.20 -11.22 -27.90
N PRO A 178 18.77 -10.41 -26.91
CA PRO A 178 19.65 -9.43 -26.28
C PRO A 178 20.77 -10.03 -25.42
N HIS A 179 20.59 -11.24 -24.87
CA HIS A 179 21.64 -11.91 -24.09
C HIS A 179 22.72 -12.52 -24.98
N ASN A 180 22.37 -12.95 -26.20
CA ASN A 180 23.32 -13.35 -27.22
C ASN A 180 22.71 -13.22 -28.63
N THR A 181 23.24 -12.30 -29.44
CA THR A 181 22.77 -12.00 -30.80
C THR A 181 22.90 -13.13 -31.81
N SER A 182 23.65 -14.22 -31.52
CA SER A 182 23.65 -15.44 -32.35
C SER A 182 22.44 -16.36 -32.12
N LEU A 183 21.55 -16.00 -31.19
CA LEU A 183 20.38 -16.79 -30.78
C LEU A 183 19.08 -16.06 -31.08
N THR A 184 18.01 -16.83 -31.18
CA THR A 184 16.66 -16.33 -31.38
C THR A 184 16.09 -15.69 -30.11
N PRO A 185 15.39 -14.54 -30.20
CA PRO A 185 14.61 -13.99 -29.09
C PRO A 185 13.32 -14.80 -28.87
N GLY A 186 13.08 -15.84 -29.67
CA GLY A 186 11.81 -16.55 -29.78
C GLY A 186 10.85 -15.86 -30.74
N GLY A 187 9.61 -16.32 -30.77
CA GLY A 187 8.57 -15.76 -31.62
C GLY A 187 7.19 -16.35 -31.34
N SER A 188 6.13 -15.80 -31.92
CA SER A 188 6.11 -14.67 -32.84
C SER A 188 6.14 -13.30 -32.16
N SER A 189 6.08 -13.22 -30.82
CA SER A 189 6.20 -11.95 -30.07
C SER A 189 7.65 -11.67 -29.64
N GLY A 190 8.63 -11.97 -30.49
CA GLY A 190 10.05 -11.82 -30.15
C GLY A 190 10.52 -10.36 -30.09
N GLY A 191 9.91 -9.47 -30.86
CA GLY A 191 10.14 -8.02 -30.74
C GLY A 191 9.77 -7.48 -29.35
N GLU A 192 8.58 -7.82 -28.84
CA GLU A 192 8.15 -7.51 -27.46
C GLU A 192 9.17 -8.02 -26.44
N ALA A 193 9.56 -9.30 -26.51
CA ALA A 193 10.45 -9.90 -25.51
C ALA A 193 11.87 -9.29 -25.53
N ALA A 194 12.45 -9.08 -26.70
CA ALA A 194 13.76 -8.46 -26.84
C ALA A 194 13.74 -7.00 -26.33
N LEU A 195 12.69 -6.23 -26.63
CA LEU A 195 12.53 -4.86 -26.15
C LEU A 195 12.34 -4.78 -24.62
N ILE A 196 11.50 -5.66 -24.06
CA ILE A 196 11.24 -5.70 -22.61
C ILE A 196 12.48 -6.15 -21.83
N ALA A 197 13.22 -7.16 -22.33
CA ALA A 197 14.46 -7.61 -21.70
C ALA A 197 15.54 -6.52 -21.68
N LEU A 198 15.64 -5.71 -22.75
CA LEU A 198 16.52 -4.53 -22.82
C LEU A 198 16.10 -3.36 -21.91
N GLY A 199 15.00 -3.47 -21.15
CA GLY A 199 14.44 -2.38 -20.36
C GLY A 199 13.76 -1.29 -21.19
N GLY A 200 13.68 -1.45 -22.52
CA GLY A 200 13.05 -0.50 -23.42
C GLY A 200 11.53 -0.40 -23.26
N SER A 201 10.89 -1.45 -22.72
CA SER A 201 9.47 -1.45 -22.35
C SER A 201 9.27 -2.16 -21.00
N VAL A 202 8.41 -1.61 -20.14
CA VAL A 202 8.10 -2.20 -18.81
C VAL A 202 6.93 -3.19 -18.84
N LEU A 203 6.05 -3.04 -19.84
CA LEU A 203 4.87 -3.88 -20.06
C LEU A 203 4.55 -3.88 -21.56
N GLY A 204 4.30 -5.08 -22.09
CA GLY A 204 4.00 -5.29 -23.50
C GLY A 204 2.86 -6.29 -23.72
N ILE A 205 2.42 -6.39 -24.97
CA ILE A 205 1.29 -7.24 -25.39
C ILE A 205 1.70 -8.11 -26.57
N GLY A 206 1.76 -9.42 -26.30
CA GLY A 206 1.96 -10.45 -27.32
C GLY A 206 0.68 -11.17 -27.70
N SER A 207 0.81 -12.12 -28.62
CA SER A 207 -0.22 -13.11 -28.96
C SER A 207 0.35 -14.51 -28.97
N ASP A 208 -0.50 -15.52 -28.73
CA ASP A 208 -0.11 -16.91 -28.54
C ASP A 208 -1.19 -17.87 -29.06
N ILE A 209 -0.86 -18.61 -30.12
CA ILE A 209 -1.64 -19.71 -30.70
C ILE A 209 -0.92 -21.08 -30.62
N GLY A 210 0.40 -21.07 -30.36
CA GLY A 210 1.23 -22.27 -30.18
C GLY A 210 2.42 -22.11 -29.24
N GLY A 211 2.53 -20.98 -28.52
CA GLY A 211 3.72 -20.63 -27.71
C GLY A 211 4.19 -19.19 -27.84
N SER A 212 3.52 -18.37 -28.64
CA SER A 212 4.08 -17.11 -29.12
C SER A 212 4.17 -15.95 -28.12
N ILE A 213 3.69 -16.10 -26.88
CA ILE A 213 4.07 -15.26 -25.72
C ILE A 213 5.17 -15.94 -24.91
N ARG A 214 5.04 -17.26 -24.71
CA ARG A 214 5.81 -18.05 -23.76
C ARG A 214 7.23 -18.36 -24.24
N SER A 215 7.39 -18.81 -25.48
CA SER A 215 8.71 -19.04 -26.10
C SER A 215 9.58 -17.78 -26.09
N PRO A 216 9.11 -16.59 -26.55
CA PRO A 216 9.96 -15.42 -26.52
C PRO A 216 10.21 -14.88 -25.10
N ALA A 217 9.23 -14.99 -24.19
CA ALA A 217 9.47 -14.68 -22.78
C ALA A 217 10.58 -15.56 -22.17
N ALA A 218 10.55 -16.86 -22.46
CA ALA A 218 11.55 -17.81 -21.97
C ALA A 218 12.95 -17.52 -22.53
N ASN A 219 13.05 -17.33 -23.85
CA ASN A 219 14.31 -17.07 -24.53
C ASN A 219 14.95 -15.76 -24.09
N CYS A 220 14.17 -14.72 -23.78
CA CYS A 220 14.70 -13.42 -23.34
C CYS A 220 14.82 -13.27 -21.82
N GLY A 221 14.40 -14.27 -21.02
CA GLY A 221 14.52 -14.25 -19.56
C GLY A 221 13.52 -13.34 -18.85
N ILE A 222 12.31 -13.19 -19.40
CA ILE A 222 11.24 -12.34 -18.83
C ILE A 222 9.99 -13.17 -18.50
N TYR A 223 8.99 -12.54 -17.87
CA TYR A 223 7.71 -13.18 -17.59
C TYR A 223 6.72 -12.95 -18.73
N GLY A 224 5.91 -13.96 -19.03
CA GLY A 224 4.83 -13.88 -20.02
C GLY A 224 3.68 -14.81 -19.69
N LEU A 225 2.44 -14.31 -19.73
CA LEU A 225 1.23 -15.10 -19.50
C LEU A 225 0.50 -15.33 -20.82
N LYS A 226 0.22 -16.59 -21.14
CA LYS A 226 -0.86 -16.96 -22.07
C LYS A 226 -2.14 -17.21 -21.26
N PRO A 227 -3.17 -16.36 -21.36
CA PRO A 227 -4.47 -16.62 -20.76
C PRO A 227 -5.21 -17.80 -21.42
N THR A 228 -6.32 -18.22 -20.82
CA THR A 228 -7.36 -19.01 -21.48
C THR A 228 -7.97 -18.18 -22.63
N PRO A 229 -8.13 -18.72 -23.85
CA PRO A 229 -8.86 -18.05 -24.93
C PRO A 229 -10.27 -17.63 -24.48
N GLY A 230 -10.73 -16.46 -24.93
CA GLY A 230 -12.00 -15.88 -24.47
C GLY A 230 -11.93 -15.11 -23.14
N ARG A 231 -10.77 -15.04 -22.45
CA ARG A 231 -10.55 -14.10 -21.33
C ARG A 231 -10.41 -12.65 -21.81
N LEU A 232 -9.72 -12.40 -22.92
CA LEU A 232 -9.35 -11.05 -23.39
C LEU A 232 -9.83 -10.77 -24.83
N PRO A 233 -10.17 -9.51 -25.19
CA PRO A 233 -10.68 -9.17 -26.53
C PRO A 233 -9.66 -9.39 -27.65
N VAL A 234 -10.04 -10.13 -28.68
CA VAL A 234 -9.23 -10.37 -29.89
C VAL A 234 -9.75 -9.65 -31.14
N ILE A 235 -10.80 -8.83 -31.00
CA ILE A 235 -11.32 -8.01 -32.11
C ILE A 235 -10.34 -6.86 -32.43
N GLY A 236 -9.89 -6.81 -33.68
CA GLY A 236 -8.99 -5.79 -34.24
C GLY A 236 -7.61 -6.29 -34.69
N LEU A 237 -7.29 -7.57 -34.42
CA LEU A 237 -6.05 -8.22 -34.86
C LEU A 237 -6.01 -8.49 -36.38
N ALA A 238 -4.82 -8.69 -36.93
CA ALA A 238 -4.60 -9.26 -38.27
C ALA A 238 -3.89 -10.62 -38.19
N ALA A 239 -4.38 -11.62 -38.92
CA ALA A 239 -3.74 -12.91 -39.15
C ALA A 239 -4.43 -13.61 -40.33
N CYS A 240 -3.79 -14.60 -40.96
CA CYS A 240 -4.45 -15.43 -41.99
C CYS A 240 -5.55 -16.33 -41.40
N MET A 241 -5.46 -16.62 -40.10
CA MET A 241 -6.26 -17.66 -39.42
C MET A 241 -7.51 -17.11 -38.71
N ILE A 242 -7.88 -15.85 -38.94
CA ILE A 242 -9.02 -15.22 -38.26
C ILE A 242 -10.32 -15.94 -38.66
N GLY A 243 -11.06 -16.41 -37.66
CA GLY A 243 -12.26 -17.23 -37.85
C GLY A 243 -12.00 -18.75 -37.81
N CYS A 244 -10.75 -19.19 -37.72
CA CYS A 244 -10.45 -20.59 -37.41
C CYS A 244 -10.64 -20.86 -35.90
N GLU A 245 -11.70 -21.58 -35.55
CA GLU A 245 -11.99 -21.97 -34.15
C GLU A 245 -11.32 -23.30 -33.74
N MET A 246 -10.45 -23.86 -34.60
CA MET A 246 -9.81 -25.17 -34.38
C MET A 246 -8.71 -25.11 -33.32
N ILE A 247 -7.88 -24.08 -33.34
CA ILE A 247 -6.99 -23.68 -32.24
C ILE A 247 -7.18 -22.19 -32.00
N THR A 248 -7.87 -21.81 -30.93
CA THR A 248 -8.20 -20.40 -30.66
C THR A 248 -6.98 -19.67 -30.12
N GLY A 249 -6.43 -18.75 -30.90
CA GLY A 249 -5.38 -17.84 -30.47
C GLY A 249 -5.85 -16.89 -29.35
N THR A 250 -4.92 -16.46 -28.50
CA THR A 250 -5.19 -15.44 -27.47
C THR A 250 -4.14 -14.34 -27.49
N ILE A 251 -4.40 -13.27 -26.77
CA ILE A 251 -3.44 -12.20 -26.44
C ILE A 251 -3.08 -12.27 -24.96
N GLY A 252 -1.98 -11.65 -24.55
CA GLY A 252 -1.58 -11.64 -23.14
C GLY A 252 -0.37 -10.75 -22.84
N PRO A 253 -0.14 -10.46 -21.54
CA PRO A 253 0.91 -9.57 -21.11
C PRO A 253 2.30 -10.22 -21.12
N MET A 254 3.31 -9.38 -21.32
CA MET A 254 4.74 -9.68 -21.18
C MET A 254 5.39 -8.57 -20.35
N SER A 255 6.26 -8.91 -19.39
CA SER A 255 6.88 -7.95 -18.47
C SER A 255 8.14 -8.52 -17.82
N ARG A 256 9.03 -7.66 -17.31
CA ARG A 256 10.18 -8.08 -16.47
C ARG A 256 9.75 -8.56 -15.07
N THR A 257 8.49 -8.36 -14.67
CA THR A 257 7.98 -8.78 -13.34
C THR A 257 6.66 -9.55 -13.45
N LEU A 258 6.44 -10.45 -12.48
CA LEU A 258 5.18 -11.17 -12.33
C LEU A 258 4.01 -10.25 -11.97
N GLU A 259 4.32 -9.17 -11.24
CA GLU A 259 3.39 -8.10 -10.86
C GLU A 259 2.85 -7.36 -12.09
N GLY A 260 3.66 -7.15 -13.12
CA GLY A 260 3.23 -6.54 -14.38
C GLY A 260 2.17 -7.37 -15.10
N LEU A 261 2.29 -8.70 -15.06
CA LEU A 261 1.28 -9.61 -15.64
C LEU A 261 -0.04 -9.55 -14.87
N ASP A 262 0.02 -9.62 -13.54
CA ASP A 262 -1.14 -9.54 -12.64
C ASP A 262 -1.85 -8.17 -12.75
N LEU A 263 -1.08 -7.07 -12.85
CA LEU A 263 -1.62 -5.72 -13.06
C LEU A 263 -2.38 -5.62 -14.39
N PHE A 264 -1.79 -6.08 -15.49
CA PHE A 264 -2.45 -6.06 -16.81
C PHE A 264 -3.79 -6.82 -16.78
N MET A 265 -3.79 -8.06 -16.26
CA MET A 265 -5.00 -8.88 -16.19
C MET A 265 -6.07 -8.24 -15.30
N LYS A 266 -5.67 -7.66 -14.15
CA LYS A 266 -6.55 -6.88 -13.28
C LYS A 266 -7.20 -5.72 -14.01
N VAL A 267 -6.41 -4.88 -14.68
CA VAL A 267 -6.90 -3.69 -15.37
C VAL A 267 -7.89 -4.09 -16.45
N VAL A 268 -7.49 -4.98 -17.37
CA VAL A 268 -8.33 -5.35 -18.52
C VAL A 268 -9.64 -6.00 -18.08
N LEU A 269 -9.60 -6.98 -17.18
CA LEU A 269 -10.82 -7.67 -16.74
C LEU A 269 -11.70 -6.81 -15.82
N SER A 270 -11.14 -5.82 -15.11
CA SER A 270 -11.94 -4.86 -14.34
C SER A 270 -12.79 -3.93 -15.20
N SER A 271 -12.43 -3.72 -16.47
CA SER A 271 -13.24 -2.98 -17.45
C SER A 271 -14.49 -3.73 -17.92
N LYS A 272 -14.67 -5.00 -17.48
CA LYS A 272 -15.76 -5.91 -17.87
C LYS A 272 -15.88 -6.03 -19.40
N PRO A 273 -14.82 -6.44 -20.13
CA PRO A 273 -14.75 -6.38 -21.58
C PRO A 273 -15.89 -7.15 -22.29
N TRP A 274 -16.38 -8.23 -21.67
CA TRP A 274 -17.54 -9.01 -22.11
C TRP A 274 -18.86 -8.23 -22.22
N THR A 275 -18.94 -7.00 -21.68
CA THR A 275 -20.09 -6.10 -21.88
C THR A 275 -20.07 -5.40 -23.25
N LYS A 276 -18.90 -5.30 -23.89
CA LYS A 276 -18.69 -4.72 -25.23
C LYS A 276 -18.41 -5.79 -26.30
N ASP A 277 -18.09 -7.02 -25.90
CA ASP A 277 -17.68 -8.13 -26.78
C ASP A 277 -18.30 -9.46 -26.30
N LEU A 278 -19.30 -9.96 -27.04
CA LEU A 278 -20.06 -11.17 -26.68
C LEU A 278 -19.25 -12.47 -26.81
N SER A 279 -18.07 -12.45 -27.44
CA SER A 279 -17.21 -13.64 -27.56
C SER A 279 -16.50 -14.01 -26.26
N LEU A 280 -16.52 -13.11 -25.27
CA LEU A 280 -15.72 -13.22 -24.05
C LEU A 280 -16.47 -13.84 -22.88
N HIS A 281 -15.75 -14.63 -22.09
CA HIS A 281 -16.25 -15.19 -20.85
C HIS A 281 -16.46 -14.09 -19.80
N GLN A 282 -17.61 -14.12 -19.12
CA GLN A 282 -17.97 -13.15 -18.08
C GLN A 282 -17.27 -13.46 -16.75
N MET A 283 -15.94 -13.51 -16.76
CA MET A 283 -15.13 -13.91 -15.60
C MET A 283 -14.21 -12.75 -15.16
N PRO A 284 -14.41 -12.16 -13.97
CA PRO A 284 -13.51 -11.16 -13.41
C PRO A 284 -12.14 -11.77 -13.07
N TRP A 285 -11.17 -10.90 -12.74
CA TRP A 285 -9.87 -11.35 -12.24
C TRP A 285 -9.87 -11.50 -10.72
N GLY A 286 -9.22 -12.56 -10.24
CA GLY A 286 -9.19 -12.96 -8.84
C GLY A 286 -10.21 -14.07 -8.54
N PRO A 287 -10.15 -14.65 -7.33
CA PRO A 287 -10.90 -15.85 -6.98
C PRO A 287 -12.41 -15.65 -7.12
N THR A 288 -13.02 -16.51 -7.93
CA THR A 288 -14.48 -16.69 -8.00
C THR A 288 -15.06 -17.23 -6.69
N ASP A 289 -14.23 -17.86 -5.85
CA ASP A 289 -14.56 -18.31 -4.50
C ASP A 289 -13.39 -18.01 -3.55
N LEU A 290 -13.59 -17.00 -2.68
CA LEU A 290 -12.57 -16.53 -1.73
C LEU A 290 -12.19 -17.56 -0.66
N SER A 291 -12.99 -18.62 -0.46
CA SER A 291 -12.61 -19.74 0.41
C SER A 291 -11.36 -20.47 -0.10
N SER A 292 -11.18 -20.56 -1.43
CA SER A 292 -10.15 -21.38 -2.07
C SER A 292 -8.74 -20.76 -2.18
N ILE A 293 -8.57 -19.49 -1.75
CA ILE A 293 -7.26 -18.79 -1.77
C ILE A 293 -6.83 -18.29 -0.38
N GLN A 294 -7.76 -18.16 0.58
CA GLN A 294 -7.42 -17.88 1.99
C GLN A 294 -7.52 -19.08 2.93
N GLU A 295 -8.22 -20.14 2.51
CA GLU A 295 -7.65 -21.45 2.72
C GLU A 295 -6.70 -21.73 1.53
N LEU A 296 -5.38 -21.68 1.77
CA LEU A 296 -4.64 -22.92 1.49
C LEU A 296 -5.49 -24.00 2.17
N PRO A 297 -5.99 -25.01 1.46
CA PRO A 297 -6.83 -25.99 2.12
C PRO A 297 -6.04 -26.60 3.28
N LYS A 298 -6.66 -27.45 4.09
CA LYS A 298 -5.89 -28.34 4.99
C LYS A 298 -5.06 -29.39 4.20
N ARG A 299 -4.78 -29.12 2.91
CA ARG A 299 -4.07 -29.89 1.89
C ARG A 299 -2.97 -29.00 1.28
N LYS A 300 -1.93 -29.65 0.77
CA LYS A 300 -0.76 -29.01 0.17
C LYS A 300 -1.07 -28.45 -1.22
N LEU A 301 -0.24 -27.51 -1.68
CA LEU A 301 -0.20 -27.13 -3.10
C LEU A 301 0.42 -28.29 -3.88
N THR A 302 -0.36 -28.92 -4.77
CA THR A 302 0.08 -30.14 -5.48
C THR A 302 0.54 -29.80 -6.89
N ILE A 303 1.82 -30.05 -7.17
CA ILE A 303 2.52 -29.65 -8.40
C ILE A 303 2.92 -30.92 -9.17
N GLY A 304 2.36 -31.09 -10.37
CA GLY A 304 2.82 -32.10 -11.32
C GLY A 304 4.09 -31.67 -12.02
N VAL A 305 5.11 -32.51 -12.06
CA VAL A 305 6.40 -32.20 -12.70
C VAL A 305 6.54 -33.01 -13.98
N MET A 306 6.57 -32.32 -15.13
CA MET A 306 6.83 -32.93 -16.44
C MET A 306 8.30 -32.73 -16.78
N LEU A 307 9.11 -33.80 -16.69
CA LEU A 307 10.54 -33.73 -17.01
C LEU A 307 10.78 -33.53 -18.51
N ASP A 308 10.07 -34.29 -19.34
CA ASP A 308 10.03 -34.13 -20.79
C ASP A 308 8.63 -34.44 -21.34
N ASP A 309 8.36 -34.08 -22.59
CA ASP A 309 7.06 -34.26 -23.25
C ASP A 309 6.87 -35.64 -23.91
N GLY A 310 7.85 -36.54 -23.78
CA GLY A 310 7.89 -37.84 -24.44
C GLY A 310 8.44 -37.80 -25.87
N VAL A 311 8.50 -36.63 -26.51
CA VAL A 311 8.82 -36.46 -27.93
C VAL A 311 10.22 -35.92 -28.15
N VAL A 312 10.60 -34.82 -27.48
CA VAL A 312 11.92 -34.16 -27.61
C VAL A 312 12.50 -33.95 -26.21
N LYS A 313 13.63 -34.57 -25.87
CA LYS A 313 14.26 -34.42 -24.56
C LYS A 313 14.83 -32.99 -24.41
N PRO A 314 14.58 -32.29 -23.29
CA PRO A 314 15.23 -31.01 -23.03
C PRO A 314 16.73 -31.17 -22.86
N SER A 315 17.46 -30.15 -23.30
CA SER A 315 18.90 -30.04 -23.10
C SER A 315 19.26 -29.96 -21.61
N PRO A 316 20.52 -30.32 -21.24
CA PRO A 316 21.04 -30.25 -19.87
C PRO A 316 20.69 -28.98 -19.07
N PRO A 317 20.79 -27.74 -19.59
CA PRO A 317 20.47 -26.54 -18.82
C PRO A 317 18.99 -26.45 -18.44
N VAL A 318 18.09 -26.92 -19.32
CA VAL A 318 16.64 -26.92 -19.08
C VAL A 318 16.26 -27.98 -18.04
N LEU A 319 16.88 -29.17 -18.13
CA LEU A 319 16.71 -30.22 -17.12
C LEU A 319 17.24 -29.77 -15.76
N ARG A 320 18.45 -29.19 -15.69
CA ARG A 320 19.03 -28.65 -14.45
C ARG A 320 18.14 -27.57 -13.85
N ALA A 321 17.63 -26.63 -14.64
CA ALA A 321 16.72 -25.59 -14.15
C ALA A 321 15.45 -26.19 -13.51
N LEU A 322 14.90 -27.23 -14.13
CA LEU A 322 13.75 -27.96 -13.60
C LEU A 322 14.09 -28.71 -12.31
N GLU A 323 15.21 -29.43 -12.27
CA GLU A 323 15.71 -30.14 -11.10
C GLU A 323 15.99 -29.19 -9.91
N GLU A 324 16.66 -28.06 -10.14
CA GLU A 324 16.91 -27.02 -9.12
C GLU A 324 15.62 -26.48 -8.49
N VAL A 325 14.58 -26.26 -9.30
CA VAL A 325 13.26 -25.82 -8.81
C VAL A 325 12.57 -26.95 -8.05
N VAL A 326 12.57 -28.17 -8.59
CA VAL A 326 11.92 -29.34 -8.00
C VAL A 326 12.52 -29.73 -6.65
N GLU A 327 13.85 -29.73 -6.52
CA GLU A 327 14.51 -30.02 -5.25
C GLU A 327 14.21 -28.96 -4.18
N LYS A 328 14.18 -27.67 -4.53
CA LYS A 328 13.74 -26.63 -3.58
C LYS A 328 12.26 -26.76 -3.19
N LEU A 329 11.38 -27.11 -4.13
CA LEU A 329 9.96 -27.32 -3.85
C LEU A 329 9.71 -28.49 -2.89
N LYS A 330 10.44 -29.61 -3.04
CA LYS A 330 10.36 -30.78 -2.15
C LYS A 330 10.72 -30.48 -0.69
N LEU A 331 11.49 -29.42 -0.43
CA LEU A 331 11.88 -29.00 0.92
C LEU A 331 10.80 -28.18 1.64
N ILE A 332 9.75 -27.73 0.95
CA ILE A 332 8.66 -26.93 1.55
C ILE A 332 7.56 -27.87 2.08
N PRO A 333 7.24 -27.86 3.40
CA PRO A 333 6.26 -28.79 3.97
C PRO A 333 4.87 -28.71 3.34
N ASP A 334 4.45 -27.53 2.90
CA ASP A 334 3.12 -27.24 2.35
C ASP A 334 2.99 -27.47 0.84
N ILE A 335 4.03 -28.02 0.20
CA ILE A 335 4.04 -28.39 -1.21
C ILE A 335 4.11 -29.91 -1.35
N GLU A 336 3.34 -30.44 -2.29
CA GLU A 336 3.41 -31.83 -2.75
C GLU A 336 3.88 -31.85 -4.20
N VAL A 337 4.95 -32.60 -4.47
CA VAL A 337 5.51 -32.75 -5.82
C VAL A 337 5.17 -34.15 -6.33
N VAL A 338 4.40 -34.23 -7.40
CA VAL A 338 4.03 -35.49 -8.07
C VAL A 338 4.66 -35.57 -9.45
N SER A 339 5.02 -36.77 -9.89
CA SER A 339 5.52 -36.97 -11.26
C SER A 339 4.37 -36.85 -12.25
N TRP A 340 4.45 -35.92 -13.21
CA TRP A 340 3.50 -35.86 -14.32
C TRP A 340 4.08 -36.57 -15.54
N LYS A 341 3.33 -37.54 -16.08
CA LYS A 341 3.67 -38.17 -17.36
C LYS A 341 2.91 -37.45 -18.49
N PRO A 342 3.58 -37.00 -19.57
CA PRO A 342 2.90 -36.41 -20.71
C PRO A 342 1.89 -37.38 -21.32
N TYR A 343 0.65 -36.92 -21.52
CA TYR A 343 -0.43 -37.73 -22.09
C TYR A 343 -0.51 -37.53 -23.61
N LYS A 344 0.01 -38.50 -24.37
CA LYS A 344 -0.06 -38.54 -25.85
C LYS A 344 0.34 -37.20 -26.51
N HIS A 345 1.43 -36.55 -26.07
CA HIS A 345 1.85 -35.25 -26.62
C HIS A 345 2.25 -35.34 -28.09
N ASP A 346 2.74 -36.50 -28.53
CA ASP A 346 2.95 -36.88 -29.93
C ASP A 346 1.65 -36.74 -30.76
N TYR A 347 0.60 -37.48 -30.41
CA TYR A 347 -0.71 -37.39 -31.07
C TYR A 347 -1.34 -36.00 -30.92
N GLY A 348 -1.15 -35.38 -29.74
CA GLY A 348 -1.61 -34.01 -29.49
C GLY A 348 -1.01 -32.99 -30.45
N ILE A 349 0.24 -33.18 -30.89
CA ILE A 349 0.88 -32.34 -31.91
C ILE A 349 0.35 -32.65 -33.31
N GLU A 350 0.09 -33.92 -33.62
CA GLU A 350 -0.50 -34.35 -34.90
C GLU A 350 -1.90 -33.74 -35.14
N ILE A 351 -2.71 -33.56 -34.10
CA ILE A 351 -4.08 -33.02 -34.22
C ILE A 351 -4.18 -31.49 -34.09
N LEU A 352 -3.06 -30.76 -34.10
CA LEU A 352 -3.01 -29.29 -34.07
C LEU A 352 -3.46 -28.66 -35.39
N LEU A 353 -4.75 -28.75 -35.73
CA LEU A 353 -5.26 -28.21 -36.99
C LEU A 353 -5.29 -26.67 -36.99
N TYR A 354 -4.15 -26.07 -37.36
CA TYR A 354 -4.01 -24.63 -37.55
C TYR A 354 -4.74 -24.19 -38.82
N ALA A 355 -4.36 -24.72 -39.98
CA ALA A 355 -4.77 -24.26 -41.31
C ALA A 355 -5.61 -25.34 -42.06
N PRO A 356 -6.92 -25.43 -41.80
CA PRO A 356 -7.84 -26.35 -42.50
C PRO A 356 -8.13 -25.99 -43.96
N ASP A 357 -7.55 -24.90 -44.46
CA ASP A 357 -7.53 -24.49 -45.87
C ASP A 357 -6.29 -25.04 -46.61
N GLY A 358 -5.40 -25.79 -45.94
CA GLY A 358 -4.10 -26.19 -46.50
C GLY A 358 -3.11 -25.04 -46.61
N GLY A 359 -3.34 -23.92 -45.89
CA GLY A 359 -2.48 -22.75 -45.90
C GLY A 359 -2.71 -21.78 -47.06
N GLU A 360 -3.78 -21.93 -47.85
CA GLU A 360 -4.13 -21.02 -48.95
C GLU A 360 -4.10 -19.54 -48.52
N GLY A 361 -4.60 -19.21 -47.33
CA GLY A 361 -4.57 -17.85 -46.78
C GLY A 361 -3.16 -17.27 -46.58
N PHE A 362 -2.14 -18.10 -46.36
CA PHE A 362 -0.73 -17.66 -46.33
C PHE A 362 -0.19 -17.46 -47.74
N PHE A 363 -0.46 -18.40 -48.65
CA PHE A 363 0.02 -18.32 -50.03
C PHE A 363 -0.57 -17.12 -50.78
N ASP A 364 -1.84 -16.79 -50.58
CA ASP A 364 -2.46 -15.60 -51.18
C ASP A 364 -1.91 -14.28 -50.59
N ALA A 365 -1.57 -14.25 -49.30
CA ALA A 365 -0.90 -13.10 -48.68
C ALA A 365 0.49 -12.85 -49.30
N LEU A 366 1.31 -13.91 -49.44
CA LEU A 366 2.63 -13.85 -50.09
C LEU A 366 2.53 -13.44 -51.58
N LYS A 367 1.55 -13.99 -52.29
CA LYS A 367 1.28 -13.71 -53.71
C LYS A 367 0.83 -12.27 -53.98
N THR A 368 0.28 -11.60 -52.98
CA THR A 368 -0.17 -10.19 -53.10
C THR A 368 1.00 -9.23 -53.35
N SER A 369 2.16 -9.48 -52.73
CA SER A 369 3.42 -8.74 -52.95
C SER A 369 4.38 -9.43 -53.92
N GLY A 370 4.27 -10.76 -54.07
CA GLY A 370 5.28 -11.58 -54.74
C GLY A 370 6.55 -11.78 -53.89
N GLU A 371 6.44 -11.63 -52.57
CA GLU A 371 7.55 -11.83 -51.64
C GLU A 371 7.89 -13.33 -51.44
N PRO A 372 9.15 -13.68 -51.13
CA PRO A 372 9.51 -15.05 -50.79
C PRO A 372 8.91 -15.47 -49.45
N CYS A 373 8.59 -16.75 -49.31
CA CYS A 373 8.24 -17.35 -48.03
C CYS A 373 9.51 -17.53 -47.18
N ASP A 374 9.46 -17.12 -45.91
CA ASP A 374 10.53 -17.34 -44.93
C ASP A 374 10.83 -18.84 -44.76
N PRO A 375 12.10 -19.29 -44.59
CA PRO A 375 12.42 -20.70 -44.47
C PRO A 375 11.73 -21.46 -43.34
N LEU A 376 11.44 -20.82 -42.20
CA LEU A 376 10.70 -21.44 -41.10
C LEU A 376 9.21 -21.52 -41.42
N LEU A 377 8.61 -20.46 -41.98
CA LEU A 377 7.22 -20.49 -42.44
C LEU A 377 7.03 -21.56 -43.53
N ALA A 378 7.95 -21.66 -44.48
CA ALA A 378 7.94 -22.64 -45.56
C ALA A 378 8.15 -24.09 -45.07
N TRP A 379 8.85 -24.28 -43.96
CA TRP A 379 8.95 -25.58 -43.27
C TRP A 379 7.63 -25.91 -42.56
N ILE A 380 6.99 -24.94 -41.90
CA ILE A 380 5.70 -25.12 -41.22
C ILE A 380 4.59 -25.47 -42.21
N LEU A 381 4.44 -24.70 -43.29
CA LEU A 381 3.40 -24.92 -44.30
C LEU A 381 3.58 -26.19 -45.15
N ARG A 382 4.70 -26.90 -45.01
CA ARG A 382 5.02 -28.12 -45.79
C ARG A 382 5.14 -29.38 -44.93
N ASP A 383 5.86 -29.28 -43.81
CA ASP A 383 6.35 -30.44 -43.06
C ASP A 383 5.70 -30.57 -41.67
N GLN A 384 4.76 -29.70 -41.30
CA GLN A 384 4.10 -29.73 -39.99
C GLN A 384 2.63 -30.13 -40.06
N PRO A 385 2.15 -30.93 -39.11
CA PRO A 385 0.77 -31.40 -39.08
C PRO A 385 -0.21 -30.22 -38.91
N GLY A 386 -1.44 -30.43 -39.34
CA GLY A 386 -2.50 -29.43 -39.23
C GLY A 386 -2.47 -28.31 -40.28
N ILE A 387 -1.71 -28.49 -41.36
CA ILE A 387 -1.81 -27.70 -42.60
C ILE A 387 -2.42 -28.62 -43.67
N GLU A 388 -3.75 -28.70 -43.71
CA GLU A 388 -4.49 -29.68 -44.52
C GLU A 388 -5.67 -29.01 -45.22
N THR A 389 -5.86 -29.25 -46.53
CA THR A 389 -7.06 -28.79 -47.23
C THR A 389 -8.23 -29.73 -46.90
N LEU A 390 -9.13 -29.29 -46.03
CA LEU A 390 -10.22 -30.10 -45.51
C LEU A 390 -11.58 -29.54 -45.91
N ASP A 391 -12.54 -30.45 -46.11
CA ASP A 391 -13.93 -30.06 -46.23
C ASP A 391 -14.60 -29.89 -44.84
N HIS A 392 -15.85 -29.47 -44.85
CA HIS A 392 -16.64 -29.30 -43.63
C HIS A 392 -16.87 -30.59 -42.81
N TYR A 393 -16.66 -31.78 -43.38
CA TYR A 393 -16.68 -33.04 -42.63
C TYR A 393 -15.31 -33.31 -41.98
N GLY A 394 -14.21 -33.10 -42.70
CA GLY A 394 -12.85 -33.19 -42.17
C GLY A 394 -12.60 -32.23 -41.00
N VAL A 395 -13.03 -30.97 -41.14
CA VAL A 395 -12.97 -29.99 -40.04
C VAL A 395 -13.75 -30.50 -38.81
N ARG A 396 -15.00 -30.98 -38.99
CA ARG A 396 -15.82 -31.51 -37.89
C ARG A 396 -15.19 -32.75 -37.22
N HIS A 397 -14.59 -33.64 -38.01
CA HIS A 397 -13.91 -34.82 -37.49
C HIS A 397 -12.75 -34.40 -36.57
N TRP A 398 -11.85 -33.54 -37.05
CA TRP A 398 -10.75 -33.04 -36.24
C TRP A 398 -11.22 -32.18 -35.05
N THR A 399 -12.36 -31.49 -35.14
CA THR A 399 -12.96 -30.82 -33.96
C THR A 399 -13.33 -31.84 -32.89
N MET A 400 -13.92 -32.97 -33.31
CA MET A 400 -14.30 -34.05 -32.40
C MET A 400 -13.07 -34.75 -31.80
N GLU A 401 -12.03 -35.02 -32.59
CA GLU A 401 -10.76 -35.56 -32.07
C GLU A 401 -10.10 -34.62 -31.05
N ARG A 402 -10.12 -33.30 -31.29
CA ARG A 402 -9.67 -32.30 -30.32
C ARG A 402 -10.46 -32.37 -29.01
N GLU A 403 -11.80 -32.45 -29.07
CA GLU A 403 -12.61 -32.53 -27.85
C GLU A 403 -12.46 -33.88 -27.12
N ILE A 404 -12.25 -34.98 -27.84
CA ILE A 404 -11.88 -36.28 -27.25
C ILE A 404 -10.54 -36.16 -26.54
N PHE A 405 -9.51 -35.59 -27.19
CA PHE A 405 -8.20 -35.37 -26.59
C PHE A 405 -8.27 -34.50 -25.34
N ARG A 406 -9.01 -33.39 -25.38
CA ARG A 406 -9.26 -32.50 -24.21
C ARG A 406 -9.90 -33.26 -23.05
N TYR A 407 -10.89 -34.09 -23.34
CA TYR A 407 -11.56 -34.91 -22.34
C TYR A 407 -10.61 -35.96 -21.73
N GLU A 408 -9.90 -36.72 -22.56
CA GLU A 408 -8.93 -37.74 -22.13
C GLU A 408 -7.79 -37.13 -21.29
N TYR A 409 -7.22 -36.01 -21.73
CA TYR A 409 -6.14 -35.32 -21.02
C TYR A 409 -6.60 -34.82 -19.64
N LEU A 410 -7.83 -34.32 -19.53
CA LEU A 410 -8.42 -33.94 -18.25
C LEU A 410 -8.67 -35.17 -17.35
N GLN A 411 -9.06 -36.32 -17.91
CA GLN A 411 -9.12 -37.56 -17.13
C GLN A 411 -7.74 -37.95 -16.60
N GLU A 412 -6.69 -37.91 -17.42
CA GLU A 412 -5.34 -38.24 -16.96
C GLU A 412 -4.83 -37.28 -15.88
N TRP A 413 -5.14 -35.98 -15.99
CA TRP A 413 -4.85 -34.99 -14.94
C TRP A 413 -5.49 -35.41 -13.62
N ASN A 414 -6.78 -35.72 -13.64
CA ASN A 414 -7.53 -36.09 -12.45
C ASN A 414 -7.14 -37.48 -11.92
N ASN A 415 -6.72 -38.42 -12.78
CA ASN A 415 -6.28 -39.77 -12.41
C ASN A 415 -4.91 -39.76 -11.74
N THR A 416 -3.99 -38.91 -12.21
CA THR A 416 -2.63 -38.81 -11.65
C THR A 416 -2.67 -38.24 -10.23
N ALA A 417 -3.41 -37.14 -10.04
CA ALA A 417 -3.72 -36.59 -8.73
C ALA A 417 -4.98 -35.69 -8.85
N PRO A 418 -6.13 -36.08 -8.28
CA PRO A 418 -7.40 -35.34 -8.44
C PRO A 418 -7.31 -33.86 -8.05
N GLU A 419 -6.52 -33.58 -7.01
CA GLU A 419 -6.28 -32.27 -6.41
C GLU A 419 -5.05 -31.54 -6.97
N MET A 420 -4.45 -32.02 -8.07
CA MET A 420 -3.29 -31.37 -8.68
C MET A 420 -3.64 -29.99 -9.22
N ASP A 421 -2.98 -28.96 -8.67
CA ASP A 421 -3.31 -27.56 -8.90
C ASP A 421 -2.66 -27.00 -10.17
N ILE A 422 -1.42 -27.41 -10.45
CA ILE A 422 -0.63 -26.96 -11.60
C ILE A 422 0.32 -28.05 -12.11
N ILE A 423 0.75 -27.93 -13.37
CA ILE A 423 1.93 -28.62 -13.93
C ILE A 423 3.09 -27.63 -14.06
N LEU A 424 4.26 -28.00 -13.56
CA LEU A 424 5.56 -27.38 -13.80
C LEU A 424 6.28 -28.13 -14.94
N CYS A 425 6.72 -27.42 -15.98
CA CYS A 425 7.36 -28.04 -17.14
C CYS A 425 8.31 -27.10 -17.91
N PRO A 426 9.17 -27.65 -18.80
CA PRO A 426 9.94 -26.86 -19.77
C PRO A 426 9.05 -26.03 -20.70
N VAL A 427 9.60 -24.92 -21.21
CA VAL A 427 8.98 -24.10 -22.28
C VAL A 427 9.38 -24.58 -23.67
N GLY A 428 10.54 -25.25 -23.78
CA GLY A 428 11.07 -25.80 -25.00
C GLY A 428 12.34 -26.61 -24.73
N PRO A 429 12.89 -27.27 -25.75
CA PRO A 429 14.03 -28.18 -25.57
C PRO A 429 15.38 -27.49 -25.38
N LEU A 430 15.53 -26.23 -25.81
CA LEU A 430 16.77 -25.44 -25.71
C LEU A 430 16.52 -24.11 -24.99
N PRO A 431 17.50 -23.60 -24.21
CA PRO A 431 17.51 -22.20 -23.84
C PRO A 431 17.93 -21.37 -25.07
N ALA A 432 17.01 -20.54 -25.57
CA ALA A 432 17.16 -19.71 -26.77
C ALA A 432 17.86 -20.42 -27.95
N PRO A 433 17.12 -21.14 -28.83
CA PRO A 433 17.71 -21.81 -29.98
C PRO A 433 18.60 -20.91 -30.86
N PRO A 434 19.61 -21.47 -31.54
CA PRO A 434 20.27 -20.81 -32.66
C PRO A 434 19.27 -20.30 -33.71
N LEU A 435 19.64 -19.23 -34.42
CA LEU A 435 18.82 -18.66 -35.50
C LEU A 435 18.54 -19.71 -36.59
N GLY A 436 17.29 -19.80 -37.04
CA GLY A 436 16.81 -20.76 -38.04
C GLY A 436 16.52 -22.18 -37.51
N THR A 437 16.65 -22.44 -36.21
CA THR A 437 16.48 -23.78 -35.61
C THR A 437 15.27 -23.92 -34.69
N SER A 438 14.36 -22.94 -34.62
CA SER A 438 13.09 -23.02 -33.87
C SER A 438 12.03 -23.88 -34.59
N ARG A 439 12.25 -25.20 -34.64
CA ARG A 439 11.42 -26.20 -35.33
C ARG A 439 10.56 -27.10 -34.42
N TYR A 440 10.35 -26.70 -33.17
CA TYR A 440 9.51 -27.47 -32.25
C TYR A 440 8.85 -26.60 -31.21
N TRP A 441 7.56 -26.85 -30.99
CA TRP A 441 6.70 -26.07 -30.10
C TRP A 441 5.78 -26.94 -29.23
N GLY A 442 5.96 -28.26 -29.20
CA GLY A 442 5.07 -29.20 -28.48
C GLY A 442 4.87 -28.84 -27.01
N TYR A 443 5.97 -28.49 -26.34
CA TYR A 443 6.00 -27.94 -24.98
C TYR A 443 5.07 -26.74 -24.73
N THR A 444 4.68 -25.99 -25.76
CA THR A 444 3.79 -24.84 -25.63
C THR A 444 2.44 -25.02 -26.31
N SER A 445 2.37 -25.64 -27.49
CA SER A 445 1.14 -25.77 -28.27
C SER A 445 0.12 -26.71 -27.64
N ILE A 446 0.56 -27.72 -26.89
CA ILE A 446 -0.35 -28.64 -26.22
C ILE A 446 -1.27 -27.89 -25.23
N TRP A 447 -0.77 -26.81 -24.63
CA TRP A 447 -1.54 -25.92 -23.75
C TRP A 447 -2.46 -24.96 -24.53
N ASN A 448 -2.23 -24.73 -25.82
CA ASN A 448 -3.20 -24.07 -26.71
C ASN A 448 -4.29 -25.06 -27.14
N LEU A 449 -3.93 -26.29 -27.53
CA LEU A 449 -4.88 -27.35 -27.85
C LEU A 449 -5.86 -27.59 -26.70
N LEU A 450 -5.40 -27.52 -25.45
CA LEU A 450 -6.22 -27.70 -24.24
C LEU A 450 -6.94 -26.43 -23.76
N ASP A 451 -6.72 -25.25 -24.37
CA ASP A 451 -7.13 -23.92 -23.87
C ASP A 451 -6.56 -23.53 -22.49
N TYR A 452 -5.59 -24.26 -21.96
CA TYR A 452 -5.08 -24.10 -20.58
C TYR A 452 -4.20 -22.85 -20.43
N PRO A 453 -4.35 -22.03 -19.37
CA PRO A 453 -3.49 -20.88 -19.11
C PRO A 453 -2.09 -21.33 -18.71
N GLY A 454 -1.06 -20.59 -19.14
CA GLY A 454 0.33 -20.90 -18.83
C GLY A 454 1.17 -19.64 -18.66
N VAL A 455 1.95 -19.57 -17.57
CA VAL A 455 2.86 -18.45 -17.28
C VAL A 455 4.31 -18.94 -17.31
N VAL A 456 5.15 -18.20 -18.03
CA VAL A 456 6.60 -18.38 -18.07
C VAL A 456 7.28 -17.51 -17.03
N PHE A 457 8.34 -18.05 -16.43
CA PHE A 457 9.18 -17.37 -15.47
C PHE A 457 10.65 -17.77 -15.64
N PRO A 458 11.60 -16.82 -15.51
CA PRO A 458 13.01 -17.12 -15.57
C PRO A 458 13.51 -17.85 -14.31
N VAL A 459 14.53 -18.70 -14.46
CA VAL A 459 15.04 -19.56 -13.37
C VAL A 459 16.54 -19.39 -13.18
N THR A 460 17.34 -19.82 -14.15
CA THR A 460 18.81 -19.92 -14.08
C THR A 460 19.39 -19.75 -15.48
N LYS A 461 20.69 -19.52 -15.64
CA LYS A 461 21.35 -19.37 -16.95
C LYS A 461 22.16 -20.60 -17.33
N VAL A 462 22.47 -20.73 -18.62
CA VAL A 462 23.40 -21.76 -19.10
C VAL A 462 24.76 -21.62 -18.39
N ASN A 463 25.33 -22.75 -17.99
CA ASN A 463 26.58 -22.87 -17.28
C ASN A 463 27.48 -23.84 -18.04
N GLN A 464 28.61 -23.34 -18.58
CA GLN A 464 29.52 -24.12 -19.43
C GLN A 464 30.17 -25.33 -18.75
N GLU A 465 30.22 -25.36 -17.41
CA GLU A 465 30.81 -26.46 -16.65
C GLU A 465 29.80 -27.58 -16.39
N LEU A 466 28.57 -27.21 -16.04
CA LEU A 466 27.49 -28.13 -15.65
C LEU A 466 26.66 -28.63 -16.84
N ASP A 467 26.42 -27.78 -17.83
CA ASP A 467 25.44 -28.01 -18.88
C ASP A 467 26.07 -28.58 -20.16
N LYS A 468 27.06 -29.45 -20.03
CA LYS A 468 27.72 -30.07 -21.19
C LYS A 468 26.77 -31.01 -21.91
N LYS A 469 26.86 -31.06 -23.25
CA LYS A 469 26.08 -31.97 -24.07
C LYS A 469 26.32 -33.43 -23.63
N ASP A 470 25.23 -34.18 -23.52
CA ASP A 470 25.25 -35.60 -23.18
C ASP A 470 25.53 -36.45 -24.44
N ASP A 471 26.81 -36.60 -24.79
CA ASP A 471 27.25 -37.39 -25.95
C ASP A 471 26.92 -38.89 -25.84
N THR A 472 26.36 -39.35 -24.71
CA THR A 472 25.88 -40.73 -24.52
C THR A 472 24.40 -40.89 -24.82
N TYR A 473 23.67 -39.79 -25.05
CA TYR A 473 22.24 -39.82 -25.33
C TYR A 473 21.95 -40.42 -26.71
N VAL A 474 20.94 -41.29 -26.78
CA VAL A 474 20.39 -41.82 -28.03
C VAL A 474 19.04 -41.14 -28.28
N PRO A 475 18.92 -40.27 -29.30
CA PRO A 475 17.67 -39.61 -29.60
C PRO A 475 16.55 -40.58 -29.96
N ARG A 476 15.34 -40.28 -29.50
CA ARG A 476 14.08 -41.01 -29.73
C ARG A 476 13.57 -40.88 -31.17
N ASN A 477 13.81 -39.66 -31.68
CA ASN A 477 13.28 -38.96 -32.83
C ASN A 477 14.23 -38.44 -33.91
N GLU A 478 13.75 -38.08 -35.10
CA GLU A 478 14.45 -37.10 -35.94
C GLU A 478 14.43 -35.68 -35.34
N MET A 479 13.30 -35.26 -34.73
CA MET A 479 13.19 -33.94 -34.09
C MET A 479 14.02 -33.86 -32.81
N ASP A 480 13.95 -34.92 -31.99
CA ASP A 480 14.80 -35.09 -30.81
C ASP A 480 16.30 -35.07 -31.17
N LYS A 481 16.68 -35.76 -32.27
CA LYS A 481 18.06 -35.71 -32.79
C LYS A 481 18.43 -34.31 -33.25
N PHE A 482 17.55 -33.63 -33.99
CA PHE A 482 17.79 -32.26 -34.46
C PHE A 482 18.07 -31.32 -33.29
N TYR A 483 17.28 -31.39 -32.21
CA TYR A 483 17.46 -30.55 -31.04
C TYR A 483 18.67 -30.91 -30.18
N HIS A 484 18.98 -32.20 -30.05
CA HIS A 484 20.21 -32.66 -29.42
C HIS A 484 21.46 -32.23 -30.21
N ASP A 485 21.41 -32.26 -31.53
CA ASP A 485 22.51 -31.84 -32.41
C ASP A 485 22.74 -30.32 -32.40
N ASN A 486 21.68 -29.52 -32.31
CA ASN A 486 21.76 -28.05 -32.26
C ASN A 486 21.98 -27.48 -30.84
N TYR A 487 22.28 -28.31 -29.84
CA TYR A 487 22.73 -27.84 -28.54
C TYR A 487 24.26 -27.69 -28.49
N ASP A 488 24.75 -26.44 -28.37
CA ASP A 488 26.14 -26.14 -28.07
C ASP A 488 26.25 -25.17 -26.89
N VAL A 489 26.88 -25.65 -25.81
CA VAL A 489 26.99 -24.91 -24.55
C VAL A 489 27.81 -23.62 -24.66
N ASN A 490 28.69 -23.49 -25.66
CA ASN A 490 29.47 -22.26 -25.90
C ASN A 490 28.69 -21.26 -26.74
N GLN A 491 27.90 -21.74 -27.72
CA GLN A 491 26.96 -20.91 -28.48
C GLN A 491 25.84 -20.38 -27.59
N GLN A 492 25.43 -21.12 -26.57
CA GLN A 492 24.29 -20.78 -25.71
C GLN A 492 24.68 -20.34 -24.28
N LYS A 493 25.97 -20.15 -23.98
CA LYS A 493 26.51 -19.84 -22.64
C LYS A 493 25.87 -18.67 -21.87
N ASP A 494 25.31 -17.69 -22.59
CA ASP A 494 24.66 -16.50 -22.01
C ASP A 494 23.12 -16.58 -22.05
N ALA A 495 22.56 -17.66 -22.60
CA ALA A 495 21.13 -17.81 -22.83
C ALA A 495 20.34 -17.97 -21.51
N PRO A 496 19.17 -17.31 -21.40
CA PRO A 496 18.25 -17.57 -20.33
C PRO A 496 17.64 -18.98 -20.32
N VAL A 497 17.52 -19.56 -19.14
CA VAL A 497 16.71 -20.77 -18.90
C VAL A 497 15.51 -20.40 -18.05
N ALA A 498 14.33 -20.67 -18.60
CA ALA A 498 13.03 -20.39 -18.02
C ALA A 498 12.16 -21.65 -18.06
N LEU A 499 11.19 -21.70 -17.17
CA LEU A 499 10.18 -22.76 -17.11
C LEU A 499 8.79 -22.14 -17.24
N GLN A 500 7.76 -22.97 -17.42
CA GLN A 500 6.37 -22.55 -17.31
C GLN A 500 5.65 -23.36 -16.24
N ILE A 501 4.65 -22.73 -15.60
CA ILE A 501 3.57 -23.46 -14.95
C ILE A 501 2.27 -23.29 -15.72
N VAL A 502 1.46 -24.34 -15.72
CA VAL A 502 0.18 -24.45 -16.43
C VAL A 502 -0.89 -24.91 -15.45
N ALA A 503 -2.07 -24.29 -15.48
CA ALA A 503 -3.24 -24.72 -14.71
C ALA A 503 -4.36 -25.20 -15.64
N LYS A 504 -5.51 -25.60 -15.10
CA LYS A 504 -6.68 -25.98 -15.91
C LYS A 504 -7.30 -24.75 -16.61
N LYS A 505 -8.07 -24.99 -17.67
CA LYS A 505 -8.84 -23.97 -18.40
C LYS A 505 -9.62 -23.07 -17.43
N MET A 506 -9.56 -21.76 -17.62
CA MET A 506 -10.13 -20.70 -16.76
C MET A 506 -9.45 -20.51 -15.39
N GLU A 507 -8.36 -21.19 -15.06
CA GLU A 507 -7.63 -21.00 -13.78
C GLU A 507 -6.43 -20.03 -13.89
N ASP A 508 -6.53 -19.03 -14.77
CA ASP A 508 -5.47 -18.05 -15.06
C ASP A 508 -4.97 -17.28 -13.82
N ASP A 509 -5.88 -16.90 -12.93
CA ASP A 509 -5.57 -16.21 -11.69
C ASP A 509 -4.91 -17.16 -10.68
N LYS A 510 -5.39 -18.40 -10.56
CA LYS A 510 -4.69 -19.47 -9.81
C LYS A 510 -3.28 -19.65 -10.33
N THR A 511 -3.10 -19.71 -11.66
CA THR A 511 -1.78 -19.84 -12.31
C THR A 511 -0.82 -18.74 -11.83
N ILE A 512 -1.26 -17.48 -11.83
CA ILE A 512 -0.45 -16.35 -11.33
C ILE A 512 -0.23 -16.43 -9.82
N GLN A 513 -1.24 -16.77 -9.01
CA GLN A 513 -1.07 -16.89 -7.55
C GLN A 513 -0.12 -18.04 -7.16
N SER A 514 -0.21 -19.20 -7.81
CA SER A 514 0.70 -20.32 -7.59
C SER A 514 2.15 -19.93 -7.88
N LEU A 515 2.42 -19.20 -8.98
CA LEU A 515 3.77 -18.71 -9.25
C LEU A 515 4.23 -17.68 -8.20
N LYS A 516 3.36 -16.79 -7.73
CA LYS A 516 3.69 -15.84 -6.63
C LYS A 516 4.06 -16.56 -5.34
N VAL A 517 3.30 -17.60 -4.98
CA VAL A 517 3.57 -18.46 -3.82
C VAL A 517 4.92 -19.17 -3.97
N ILE A 518 5.16 -19.83 -5.11
CA ILE A 518 6.43 -20.50 -5.41
C ILE A 518 7.60 -19.53 -5.35
N THR A 519 7.51 -18.38 -6.03
CA THR A 519 8.55 -17.33 -6.06
C THR A 519 8.92 -16.87 -4.66
N LYS A 520 7.92 -16.61 -3.80
CA LYS A 520 8.11 -16.21 -2.40
C LYS A 520 8.75 -17.31 -1.54
N LEU A 521 8.49 -18.58 -1.82
CA LEU A 521 8.95 -19.72 -1.01
C LEU A 521 10.38 -20.16 -1.35
N ILE A 522 10.76 -20.16 -2.63
CA ILE A 522 12.07 -20.70 -3.07
C ILE A 522 13.04 -19.64 -3.62
N GLY A 523 12.59 -18.38 -3.75
CA GLY A 523 13.40 -17.25 -4.20
C GLY A 523 13.77 -17.34 -5.68
N LEU A 524 12.78 -17.25 -6.57
CA LEU A 524 13.01 -17.17 -8.02
C LEU A 524 13.20 -15.71 -8.48
N PRO A 525 14.02 -15.44 -9.52
CA PRO A 525 14.96 -16.36 -10.17
C PRO A 525 16.19 -16.66 -9.29
N PHE A 526 16.93 -17.72 -9.59
CA PHE A 526 18.16 -18.11 -8.87
C PHE A 526 19.42 -17.39 -9.36
N VAL A 527 19.31 -16.67 -10.48
CA VAL A 527 20.37 -15.81 -11.01
C VAL A 527 19.78 -14.45 -11.35
N ASP A 528 20.58 -13.40 -11.13
CA ASP A 528 20.19 -12.04 -11.53
C ASP A 528 20.42 -11.86 -13.03
N TRP A 529 19.33 -11.72 -13.78
CA TRP A 529 19.33 -11.49 -15.22
C TRP A 529 19.77 -10.08 -15.64
N HIS A 530 19.73 -9.16 -14.68
CA HIS A 530 19.80 -7.72 -14.90
C HIS A 530 20.76 -7.08 -13.89
N SER A 531 21.99 -7.58 -13.72
CA SER A 531 22.89 -7.06 -12.69
C SER A 531 24.36 -6.80 -13.08
N SER A 532 24.62 -5.55 -13.45
CA SER A 532 25.78 -4.78 -12.98
C SER A 532 25.47 -3.92 -11.75
N SER A 533 24.33 -4.16 -11.08
CA SER A 533 23.88 -3.50 -9.84
C SER A 533 23.86 -4.41 -8.61
N HIS A 534 24.14 -5.71 -8.75
CA HIS A 534 24.22 -6.65 -7.60
C HIS A 534 25.64 -7.12 -7.24
N SER A 535 26.62 -7.19 -8.15
CA SER A 535 27.98 -7.63 -7.75
C SER A 535 28.83 -6.55 -7.08
N ALA A 536 28.76 -5.30 -7.56
CA ALA A 536 29.37 -4.14 -6.88
C ALA A 536 28.70 -3.81 -5.53
N MET A 537 27.46 -4.31 -5.33
CA MET A 537 26.74 -4.34 -4.05
C MET A 537 26.90 -5.66 -3.28
N ALA A 538 27.70 -6.64 -3.75
CA ALA A 538 27.91 -7.91 -3.06
C ALA A 538 29.33 -8.06 -2.47
N GLU A 539 30.38 -7.57 -3.14
CA GLU A 539 31.76 -7.65 -2.59
C GLU A 539 32.11 -6.51 -1.63
N ASN A 540 31.52 -5.32 -1.84
CA ASN A 540 31.40 -4.29 -0.79
C ASN A 540 30.38 -4.67 0.31
N VAL A 541 29.92 -5.92 0.32
CA VAL A 541 28.95 -6.51 1.25
C VAL A 541 29.45 -7.82 1.86
N SER A 542 30.53 -8.43 1.34
CA SER A 542 31.13 -9.65 1.92
C SER A 542 32.43 -9.39 2.70
N GLN A 543 33.05 -8.21 2.55
CA GLN A 543 33.99 -7.65 3.54
C GLN A 543 33.37 -6.53 4.40
N SER A 544 32.06 -6.29 4.26
CA SER A 544 31.27 -5.45 5.17
C SER A 544 30.05 -6.16 5.78
N HIS A 545 29.94 -7.49 5.66
CA HIS A 545 29.03 -8.29 6.49
C HIS A 545 29.86 -9.23 7.36
N ASP A 546 30.26 -8.88 8.59
CA ASP A 546 29.66 -7.99 9.62
C ASP A 546 29.11 -6.58 9.24
N GLY A 547 27.77 -6.47 9.07
CA GLY A 547 26.99 -5.22 9.11
C GLY A 547 26.21 -4.75 7.85
N GLY A 548 24.87 -4.92 7.84
CA GLY A 548 23.93 -3.99 7.14
C GLY A 548 22.96 -4.59 6.09
N LEU A 549 21.89 -5.30 6.46
CA LEU A 549 20.53 -4.81 6.80
C LEU A 549 19.58 -4.40 5.64
N HIS A 550 18.37 -4.98 5.67
CA HIS A 550 17.19 -4.52 4.92
C HIS A 550 16.90 -3.03 5.14
N GLU A 551 16.54 -2.30 4.08
CA GLU A 551 15.93 -0.97 4.20
C GLU A 551 14.46 -1.08 4.63
N THR A 552 14.25 -1.20 5.94
CA THR A 552 12.97 -0.91 6.63
C THR A 552 12.44 0.49 6.24
N PRO A 553 11.12 0.73 6.23
CA PRO A 553 10.53 2.03 5.85
C PRO A 553 10.69 3.10 6.95
N ILE A 554 10.69 4.40 6.59
CA ILE A 554 10.86 5.50 7.57
C ILE A 554 9.55 5.72 8.36
N PRO A 555 9.55 5.58 9.71
CA PRO A 555 8.33 5.67 10.52
C PRO A 555 7.60 7.01 10.34
N GLY A 556 6.29 6.95 10.12
CA GLY A 556 5.42 8.13 10.09
C GLY A 556 5.36 8.94 8.80
N THR A 557 6.13 8.58 7.77
CA THR A 557 6.01 9.20 6.44
C THR A 557 4.87 8.53 5.68
N VAL A 558 3.76 9.23 5.42
CA VAL A 558 2.51 8.63 4.90
C VAL A 558 1.94 9.44 3.74
N HIS A 559 1.39 8.77 2.73
CA HIS A 559 0.64 9.42 1.65
C HIS A 559 -0.78 9.69 2.15
N LEU A 560 -1.16 10.98 2.31
CA LEU A 560 -2.34 11.37 3.09
C LEU A 560 -3.44 12.04 2.27
N VAL A 561 -3.14 12.42 1.02
CA VAL A 561 -4.11 13.05 0.11
C VAL A 561 -4.13 12.25 -1.17
N ASP A 562 -5.18 11.49 -1.37
CA ASP A 562 -5.43 10.80 -2.64
C ASP A 562 -6.03 11.83 -3.61
N LEU A 563 -5.17 12.67 -4.18
CA LEU A 563 -5.50 13.63 -5.24
C LEU A 563 -6.01 12.95 -6.53
N GLU A 564 -5.98 11.63 -6.54
CA GLU A 564 -6.01 10.80 -7.72
C GLU A 564 -7.18 9.78 -7.73
N GLY A 565 -7.80 9.53 -6.57
CA GLY A 565 -8.83 8.50 -6.37
C GLY A 565 -8.31 7.06 -6.52
N THR A 566 -7.02 6.84 -6.31
CA THR A 566 -6.31 5.58 -6.62
C THR A 566 -6.21 4.60 -5.45
N MET A 567 -6.37 5.05 -4.20
CA MET A 567 -6.15 4.20 -3.03
C MET A 567 -7.40 3.41 -2.64
N ARG A 568 -7.42 2.10 -2.90
CA ARG A 568 -8.49 1.16 -2.51
C ARG A 568 -8.57 0.86 -1.01
N THR A 569 -8.74 1.92 -0.25
CA THR A 569 -9.05 1.94 1.18
C THR A 569 -10.39 2.65 1.32
N ARG A 570 -11.17 2.27 2.33
CA ARG A 570 -12.47 2.91 2.59
C ARG A 570 -12.24 4.44 2.70
N HIS A 571 -13.03 5.27 2.04
CA HIS A 571 -12.90 6.73 2.07
C HIS A 571 -13.97 7.36 2.99
N ASP A 572 -13.79 8.62 3.38
CA ASP A 572 -14.79 9.36 4.16
C ASP A 572 -16.08 9.59 3.35
N LYS A 573 -17.25 9.42 3.99
CA LYS A 573 -18.56 9.55 3.31
C LYS A 573 -18.82 10.97 2.77
N ASP A 574 -18.22 12.00 3.37
CA ASP A 574 -18.41 13.41 2.97
C ASP A 574 -17.23 13.97 2.15
N LYS A 575 -16.07 13.28 2.10
CA LYS A 575 -14.86 13.71 1.37
C LYS A 575 -14.12 12.53 0.72
N LYS A 576 -14.34 12.32 -0.57
CA LYS A 576 -13.83 11.15 -1.32
C LYS A 576 -12.31 11.10 -1.48
N ASP A 577 -11.62 12.23 -1.47
CA ASP A 577 -10.17 12.35 -1.69
C ASP A 577 -9.29 11.91 -0.48
N ILE A 578 -9.92 11.36 0.56
CA ILE A 578 -9.29 11.11 1.87
C ILE A 578 -9.43 9.65 2.27
N VAL A 579 -8.29 9.03 2.58
CA VAL A 579 -8.14 7.60 2.88
C VAL A 579 -8.30 7.31 4.37
N LEU A 580 -9.16 6.34 4.73
CA LEU A 580 -9.36 5.93 6.13
C LEU A 580 -8.23 5.01 6.61
N ILE A 581 -7.46 5.51 7.57
CA ILE A 581 -6.39 4.79 8.26
C ILE A 581 -6.70 4.76 9.78
N PRO A 582 -6.56 3.63 10.49
CA PRO A 582 -6.41 2.27 9.95
C PRO A 582 -7.69 1.79 9.24
N PRO A 583 -7.61 0.79 8.35
CA PRO A 583 -8.80 0.18 7.77
C PRO A 583 -9.69 -0.42 8.88
N PRO A 584 -11.01 -0.16 8.86
CA PRO A 584 -11.94 -0.77 9.82
C PRO A 584 -12.12 -2.26 9.50
N SER A 585 -12.34 -3.08 10.53
CA SER A 585 -12.69 -4.48 10.30
C SER A 585 -14.12 -4.67 9.79
N SER A 586 -14.54 -5.91 9.49
CA SER A 586 -15.93 -6.23 9.12
C SER A 586 -16.81 -6.61 10.32
N HIS A 587 -16.29 -6.51 11.56
CA HIS A 587 -17.03 -6.96 12.75
C HIS A 587 -17.86 -5.81 13.34
N PRO A 588 -19.16 -6.01 13.66
CA PRO A 588 -20.05 -4.97 14.20
C PRO A 588 -19.75 -4.51 15.65
N ASP A 589 -18.69 -5.04 16.27
CA ASP A 589 -18.22 -4.63 17.60
C ASP A 589 -16.87 -3.90 17.55
N ASP A 590 -16.21 -3.79 16.39
CA ASP A 590 -15.05 -2.90 16.21
C ASP A 590 -15.49 -1.45 16.47
N PRO A 591 -14.82 -0.71 17.39
CA PRO A 591 -15.18 0.67 17.69
C PRO A 591 -15.13 1.63 16.49
N LEU A 592 -14.40 1.29 15.42
CA LEU A 592 -14.41 2.03 14.16
C LEU A 592 -15.72 1.87 13.36
N ASN A 593 -16.48 0.79 13.56
CA ASN A 593 -17.76 0.52 12.88
C ASN A 593 -18.99 0.98 13.66
N TRP A 594 -18.81 1.52 14.88
CA TRP A 594 -19.94 1.93 15.70
C TRP A 594 -20.77 3.04 15.02
N SER A 595 -22.10 2.95 15.15
CA SER A 595 -23.01 3.96 14.58
C SER A 595 -22.71 5.37 15.12
N PRO A 596 -23.00 6.45 14.37
CA PRO A 596 -22.68 7.82 14.80
C PRO A 596 -23.23 8.18 16.18
N LYS A 597 -24.41 7.66 16.55
CA LYS A 597 -25.00 7.82 17.89
C LYS A 597 -24.20 7.09 18.98
N ARG A 598 -23.74 5.85 18.73
CA ARG A 598 -22.90 5.06 19.67
C ARG A 598 -21.53 5.71 19.84
N LYS A 599 -20.90 6.16 18.74
CA LYS A 599 -19.64 6.94 18.78
C LYS A 599 -19.79 8.26 19.54
N ALA A 600 -20.90 8.98 19.36
CA ALA A 600 -21.18 10.21 20.09
C ALA A 600 -21.34 9.96 21.60
N ILE A 601 -22.05 8.89 22.01
CA ILE A 601 -22.17 8.50 23.42
C ILE A 601 -20.80 8.15 24.01
N ALA A 602 -20.00 7.32 23.34
CA ALA A 602 -18.66 6.97 23.82
C ALA A 602 -17.73 8.19 23.93
N THR A 603 -17.72 9.05 22.91
CA THR A 603 -16.99 10.33 22.91
C THR A 603 -17.44 11.22 24.08
N ALA A 604 -18.76 11.33 24.32
CA ALA A 604 -19.32 12.08 25.43
C ALA A 604 -18.93 11.50 26.79
N CYS A 605 -18.89 10.17 26.96
CA CYS A 605 -18.41 9.53 28.19
C CYS A 605 -16.93 9.84 28.48
N VAL A 606 -16.06 9.84 27.46
CA VAL A 606 -14.64 10.21 27.65
C VAL A 606 -14.49 11.71 27.97
N CYS A 607 -15.24 12.60 27.31
CA CYS A 607 -15.26 14.02 27.65
C CYS A 607 -15.82 14.30 29.06
N LEU A 608 -16.88 13.59 29.47
CA LEU A 608 -17.46 13.69 30.82
C LEU A 608 -16.49 13.19 31.89
N TYR A 609 -15.79 12.07 31.66
CA TYR A 609 -14.71 11.62 32.55
C TYR A 609 -13.59 12.65 32.68
N THR A 610 -13.19 13.24 31.55
CA THR A 610 -12.15 14.29 31.49
C THR A 610 -12.56 15.50 32.34
N LEU A 611 -13.80 15.97 32.21
CA LEU A 611 -14.35 17.02 33.08
C LEU A 611 -14.39 16.58 34.55
N ALA A 612 -14.83 15.36 34.84
CA ALA A 612 -15.05 14.87 36.20
C ALA A 612 -13.75 14.72 36.99
N VAL A 613 -12.64 14.32 36.36
CA VAL A 613 -11.31 14.26 37.01
C VAL A 613 -10.59 15.62 36.94
N GLY A 614 -10.79 16.40 35.87
CA GLY A 614 -10.19 17.72 35.70
C GLY A 614 -10.73 18.79 36.67
N PHE A 615 -12.04 18.89 36.86
CA PHE A 615 -12.67 19.88 37.77
C PHE A 615 -12.11 19.81 39.21
N PRO A 616 -12.11 18.66 39.92
CA PRO A 616 -11.51 18.52 41.26
C PRO A 616 -10.02 18.85 41.33
N SER A 617 -9.33 18.80 40.19
CA SER A 617 -7.89 19.01 40.09
C SER A 617 -7.55 20.49 39.92
N ALA A 618 -8.39 21.26 39.22
CA ALA A 618 -8.20 22.70 38.99
C ALA A 618 -9.04 23.63 39.87
N ALA A 619 -10.15 23.17 40.46
CA ALA A 619 -11.04 24.00 41.28
C ALA A 619 -10.34 24.68 42.47
N ILE A 620 -9.18 24.19 42.90
CA ILE A 620 -8.40 24.78 43.99
C ILE A 620 -7.73 26.13 43.63
N TYR A 621 -7.46 26.43 42.36
CA TYR A 621 -6.61 27.57 41.97
C TYR A 621 -7.19 28.95 42.35
N SER A 622 -8.50 29.15 42.24
CA SER A 622 -9.15 30.42 42.63
C SER A 622 -9.36 30.56 44.13
N VAL A 623 -9.05 29.52 44.93
CA VAL A 623 -9.36 29.45 46.37
C VAL A 623 -8.15 29.12 47.26
N LEU A 624 -6.93 29.13 46.71
CA LEU A 624 -5.69 28.85 47.45
C LEU A 624 -5.51 29.76 48.68
N VAL A 625 -5.79 31.06 48.54
CA VAL A 625 -5.68 32.04 49.64
C VAL A 625 -6.72 31.77 50.75
N PRO A 626 -8.03 31.62 50.45
CA PRO A 626 -9.03 31.14 51.43
C PRO A 626 -8.69 29.82 52.14
N ILE A 627 -8.11 28.84 51.42
CA ILE A 627 -7.66 27.58 52.04
C ILE A 627 -6.53 27.85 53.03
N SER A 628 -5.51 28.64 52.62
CA SER A 628 -4.36 28.96 53.46
C SER A 628 -4.77 29.68 54.75
N MET A 629 -5.62 30.71 54.64
CA MET A 629 -6.15 31.46 55.79
C MET A 629 -6.92 30.57 56.78
N ASN A 630 -7.68 29.58 56.29
CA ASN A 630 -8.56 28.76 57.12
C ASN A 630 -7.92 27.44 57.62
N THR A 631 -6.75 27.07 57.12
CA THR A 631 -6.06 25.81 57.50
C THR A 631 -4.67 26.02 58.11
N GLY A 632 -4.06 27.19 57.92
CA GLY A 632 -2.67 27.47 58.32
C GLY A 632 -1.62 26.84 57.40
N ILE A 633 -2.02 26.09 56.36
CA ILE A 633 -1.10 25.54 55.36
C ILE A 633 -0.64 26.69 54.45
N SER A 634 0.66 26.84 54.22
CA SER A 634 1.18 27.94 53.39
C SER A 634 0.72 27.81 51.93
N VAL A 635 0.51 28.95 51.24
CA VAL A 635 0.16 28.95 49.80
C VAL A 635 1.21 28.23 48.96
N SER A 636 2.50 28.29 49.34
CA SER A 636 3.56 27.51 48.70
C SER A 636 3.30 26.00 48.81
N THR A 637 3.04 25.50 50.02
CA THR A 637 2.75 24.08 50.27
C THR A 637 1.47 23.60 49.57
N LEU A 638 0.47 24.48 49.45
CA LEU A 638 -0.73 24.19 48.66
C LEU A 638 -0.38 24.01 47.17
N ASN A 639 0.48 24.88 46.63
CA ASN A 639 0.98 24.80 45.25
C ASN A 639 1.90 23.58 45.03
N ASP A 640 2.78 23.28 45.98
CA ASP A 640 3.66 22.09 45.95
C ASP A 640 2.82 20.81 45.85
N GLY A 641 1.73 20.71 46.62
CA GLY A 641 0.77 19.60 46.54
C GLY A 641 0.19 19.42 45.14
N THR A 642 -0.15 20.53 44.45
CA THR A 642 -0.59 20.52 43.05
C THR A 642 0.52 20.07 42.10
N GLY A 643 1.77 20.48 42.34
CA GLY A 643 2.95 19.97 41.63
C GLY A 643 3.09 18.45 41.76
N TYR A 644 2.99 17.90 42.97
CA TYR A 644 3.02 16.45 43.19
C TYR A 644 1.86 15.73 42.50
N MET A 645 0.66 16.31 42.50
CA MET A 645 -0.50 15.76 41.77
C MET A 645 -0.18 15.63 40.27
N PHE A 646 0.41 16.63 39.63
CA PHE A 646 0.86 16.54 38.23
C PHE A 646 1.94 15.47 38.03
N LEU A 647 2.94 15.39 38.91
CA LEU A 647 3.98 14.36 38.82
C LEU A 647 3.35 12.95 38.78
N PHE A 648 2.38 12.67 39.65
CA PHE A 648 1.70 11.38 39.71
C PHE A 648 0.61 11.18 38.63
N PHE A 649 0.02 12.24 38.07
CA PHE A 649 -0.75 12.14 36.83
C PHE A 649 0.13 11.61 35.69
N GLY A 650 1.36 12.13 35.56
CA GLY A 650 2.32 11.67 34.56
C GLY A 650 2.81 10.23 34.81
N TRP A 651 3.47 10.01 35.95
CA TRP A 651 4.11 8.73 36.26
C TRP A 651 3.10 7.60 36.55
N GLY A 652 1.87 7.93 36.97
CA GLY A 652 0.78 6.96 37.11
C GLY A 652 0.37 6.31 35.78
N CYS A 653 0.53 7.00 34.65
CA CYS A 653 0.19 6.45 33.33
C CYS A 653 1.02 5.19 32.99
N ALA A 654 2.28 5.13 33.43
CA ALA A 654 3.13 3.96 33.24
C ALA A 654 2.57 2.69 33.93
N PHE A 655 1.74 2.84 34.96
CA PHE A 655 1.05 1.74 35.63
C PHE A 655 -0.35 1.50 35.06
N TRP A 656 -1.17 2.54 34.93
CA TRP A 656 -2.58 2.40 34.56
C TRP A 656 -2.82 2.01 33.11
N GLN A 657 -1.96 2.43 32.17
CA GLN A 657 -2.14 2.09 30.76
C GLN A 657 -1.89 0.60 30.46
N PRO A 658 -0.78 -0.03 30.91
CA PRO A 658 -0.63 -1.48 30.79
C PRO A 658 -1.77 -2.26 31.49
N LEU A 659 -2.28 -1.77 32.62
CA LEU A 659 -3.40 -2.39 33.33
C LEU A 659 -4.70 -2.34 32.51
N ALA A 660 -5.01 -1.19 31.90
CA ALA A 660 -6.19 -1.01 31.06
C ALA A 660 -6.14 -1.85 29.76
N LEU A 661 -4.96 -1.95 29.15
CA LEU A 661 -4.76 -2.79 27.97
C LEU A 661 -4.77 -4.29 28.29
N GLN A 662 -4.45 -4.68 29.53
CA GLN A 662 -4.45 -6.07 29.99
C GLN A 662 -5.82 -6.58 30.47
N TYR A 663 -6.65 -5.71 31.07
CA TYR A 663 -7.91 -6.10 31.75
C TYR A 663 -9.18 -5.37 31.31
N GLY A 664 -9.07 -4.36 30.45
CA GLY A 664 -10.17 -3.49 29.99
C GLY A 664 -9.98 -2.03 30.43
N LYS A 665 -10.32 -1.06 29.57
CA LYS A 665 -10.27 0.38 29.89
C LYS A 665 -11.42 0.79 30.80
N ARG A 666 -12.63 0.23 30.59
CA ARG A 666 -13.83 0.54 31.37
C ARG A 666 -13.68 0.31 32.88
N PRO A 667 -13.18 -0.85 33.38
CA PRO A 667 -12.97 -1.03 34.82
C PRO A 667 -11.94 -0.04 35.39
N VAL A 668 -10.93 0.37 34.62
CA VAL A 668 -9.94 1.38 35.06
C VAL A 668 -10.56 2.78 35.16
N TYR A 669 -11.39 3.19 34.19
CA TYR A 669 -12.13 4.46 34.27
C TYR A 669 -13.05 4.52 35.51
N LEU A 670 -13.84 3.47 35.74
CA LEU A 670 -14.79 3.40 36.85
C LEU A 670 -14.08 3.37 38.21
N PHE A 671 -13.00 2.60 38.33
CA PHE A 671 -12.18 2.57 39.54
C PHE A 671 -11.47 3.91 39.80
N SER A 672 -10.93 4.54 38.74
CA SER A 672 -10.32 5.87 38.80
C SER A 672 -11.29 6.93 39.34
N LEU A 673 -12.56 6.95 38.87
CA LEU A 673 -13.58 7.87 39.39
C LEU A 673 -13.87 7.63 40.88
N LEU A 674 -14.08 6.38 41.31
CA LEU A 674 -14.36 6.06 42.72
C LEU A 674 -13.20 6.44 43.64
N ALA A 675 -11.97 6.13 43.23
CA ALA A 675 -10.76 6.50 43.97
C ALA A 675 -10.62 8.04 44.03
N THR A 676 -10.74 8.74 42.90
CA THR A 676 -10.66 10.21 42.83
C THR A 676 -11.74 10.88 43.68
N LEU A 677 -12.95 10.32 43.75
CA LEU A 677 -14.02 10.78 44.64
C LEU A 677 -13.61 10.67 46.11
N GLY A 678 -13.10 9.50 46.52
CA GLY A 678 -12.58 9.28 47.88
C GLY A 678 -11.48 10.27 48.28
N PHE A 679 -10.49 10.49 47.40
CA PHE A 679 -9.38 11.43 47.67
C PHE A 679 -9.81 12.90 47.61
N THR A 680 -10.77 13.25 46.75
CA THR A 680 -11.38 14.60 46.73
C THR A 680 -12.13 14.89 48.04
N MET A 681 -12.84 13.90 48.57
CA MET A 681 -13.54 14.00 49.86
C MET A 681 -12.59 14.10 51.07
N TRP A 682 -11.32 13.70 50.97
CA TRP A 682 -10.33 13.88 52.03
C TRP A 682 -9.86 15.36 52.13
N GLY A 683 -9.73 16.06 50.99
CA GLY A 683 -9.21 17.44 50.92
C GLY A 683 -9.77 18.44 51.96
N PRO A 684 -11.10 18.55 52.16
CA PRO A 684 -11.72 19.44 53.17
C PRO A 684 -11.30 19.22 54.63
N TYR A 685 -10.77 18.02 54.94
CA TYR A 685 -10.42 17.56 56.28
C TYR A 685 -8.91 17.48 56.52
N ALA A 686 -8.07 17.79 55.53
CA ALA A 686 -6.62 17.84 55.69
C ALA A 686 -6.23 18.95 56.69
N LYS A 687 -5.46 18.59 57.72
CA LYS A 687 -5.02 19.51 58.79
C LYS A 687 -3.50 19.70 58.85
N THR A 688 -2.73 18.94 58.06
CA THR A 688 -1.27 19.01 58.05
C THR A 688 -0.74 19.00 56.61
N ASN A 689 0.45 19.56 56.41
CA ASN A 689 1.15 19.57 55.12
C ASN A 689 1.28 18.16 54.53
N GLY A 690 1.63 17.17 55.37
CA GLY A 690 1.73 15.77 54.96
C GLY A 690 0.40 15.16 54.51
N GLN A 691 -0.71 15.46 55.20
CA GLN A 691 -2.04 15.00 54.78
C GLN A 691 -2.48 15.64 53.46
N TRP A 692 -2.18 16.92 53.24
CA TRP A 692 -2.48 17.60 51.97
C TRP A 692 -1.68 17.01 50.80
N ILE A 693 -0.36 16.87 50.97
CA ILE A 693 0.51 16.30 49.93
C ILE A 693 0.14 14.84 49.64
N ALA A 694 -0.12 14.03 50.67
CA ALA A 694 -0.54 12.63 50.47
C ALA A 694 -1.87 12.52 49.73
N SER A 695 -2.89 13.33 50.06
CA SER A 695 -4.16 13.32 49.33
C SER A 695 -3.99 13.73 47.87
N LYS A 696 -3.08 14.68 47.58
CA LYS A 696 -2.77 15.13 46.21
C LYS A 696 -1.94 14.14 45.40
N ILE A 697 -0.98 13.44 46.01
CA ILE A 697 -0.25 12.32 45.38
C ILE A 697 -1.23 11.22 44.96
N LEU A 698 -2.16 10.84 45.85
CA LEU A 698 -3.14 9.79 45.57
C LEU A 698 -4.19 10.26 44.55
N GLN A 699 -4.68 11.50 44.63
CA GLN A 699 -5.52 12.11 43.60
C GLN A 699 -4.85 12.07 42.21
N GLY A 700 -3.57 12.45 42.12
CA GLY A 700 -2.79 12.39 40.89
C GLY A 700 -2.59 10.96 40.38
N PHE A 701 -2.20 10.03 41.25
CA PHE A 701 -1.94 8.65 40.86
C PHE A 701 -3.19 7.94 40.37
N PHE A 702 -4.32 8.03 41.08
CA PHE A 702 -5.55 7.34 40.69
C PHE A 702 -6.34 8.08 39.59
N GLY A 703 -6.14 9.39 39.44
CA GLY A 703 -6.70 10.18 38.33
C GLY A 703 -5.85 10.17 37.06
N ALA A 704 -4.63 9.62 37.08
CA ALA A 704 -3.71 9.51 35.94
C ALA A 704 -4.32 9.00 34.60
N PRO A 705 -5.34 8.11 34.58
CA PRO A 705 -5.98 7.72 33.32
C PRO A 705 -6.58 8.87 32.50
N ILE A 706 -6.82 10.06 33.08
CA ILE A 706 -7.20 11.28 32.35
C ILE A 706 -6.17 11.69 31.29
N GLU A 707 -4.89 11.45 31.54
CA GLU A 707 -3.80 11.92 30.69
C GLU A 707 -3.54 11.00 29.49
N SER A 708 -3.84 9.69 29.61
CA SER A 708 -3.42 8.65 28.65
C SER A 708 -4.58 7.83 28.08
N LEU A 709 -5.49 7.33 28.91
CA LEU A 709 -6.57 6.47 28.41
C LEU A 709 -7.57 7.24 27.55
N CYS A 710 -7.80 8.51 27.86
CA CYS A 710 -8.72 9.36 27.10
C CYS A 710 -8.24 9.55 25.66
N GLU A 711 -6.93 9.78 25.48
CA GLU A 711 -6.30 9.85 24.17
C GLU A 711 -6.49 8.51 23.43
N ILE A 712 -6.11 7.38 24.05
CA ILE A 712 -6.22 6.05 23.42
C ILE A 712 -7.67 5.71 23.03
N SER A 713 -8.63 5.85 23.95
CA SER A 713 -10.05 5.55 23.72
C SER A 713 -10.64 6.35 22.57
N MET A 714 -10.25 7.61 22.40
CA MET A 714 -10.68 8.44 21.26
C MET A 714 -10.06 7.98 19.94
N THR A 715 -8.87 7.37 19.96
CA THR A 715 -8.18 6.85 18.77
C THR A 715 -8.65 5.46 18.37
N ASP A 716 -9.29 4.72 19.27
CA ASP A 716 -9.93 3.43 18.94
C ASP A 716 -11.22 3.61 18.13
N ILE A 717 -11.95 4.72 18.33
CA ILE A 717 -13.29 4.99 17.77
C ILE A 717 -13.30 5.87 16.51
N HIS A 718 -12.23 6.63 16.22
CA HIS A 718 -12.17 7.62 15.13
C HIS A 718 -10.97 7.41 14.19
N PHE A 719 -11.22 7.47 12.88
CA PHE A 719 -10.20 7.33 11.81
C PHE A 719 -9.24 8.52 11.73
N THR A 720 -8.01 8.30 11.25
CA THR A 720 -6.87 9.24 11.31
C THR A 720 -7.12 10.63 10.71
N HIS A 721 -7.89 10.75 9.63
CA HIS A 721 -8.18 12.04 9.00
C HIS A 721 -9.13 12.93 9.81
N ASN A 722 -10.09 12.34 10.54
CA ASN A 722 -10.99 13.04 11.46
C ASN A 722 -10.47 13.03 12.92
N ARG A 723 -9.51 12.14 13.24
CA ARG A 723 -8.87 11.97 14.55
C ARG A 723 -8.30 13.29 15.09
N GLY A 724 -7.66 14.10 14.23
CA GLY A 724 -7.13 15.42 14.63
C GLY A 724 -8.19 16.33 15.27
N SER A 725 -9.40 16.34 14.71
CA SER A 725 -10.52 17.12 15.25
C SER A 725 -11.06 16.57 16.57
N TYR A 726 -11.15 15.25 16.75
CA TYR A 726 -11.60 14.65 18.02
C TYR A 726 -10.53 14.66 19.12
N MET A 727 -9.25 14.56 18.78
CA MET A 727 -8.13 14.86 19.68
C MET A 727 -8.19 16.31 20.16
N THR A 728 -8.47 17.24 19.24
CA THR A 728 -8.64 18.66 19.54
C THR A 728 -9.87 18.90 20.43
N LEU A 729 -10.96 18.14 20.25
CA LEU A 729 -12.12 18.16 21.15
C LEU A 729 -11.79 17.65 22.56
N TYR A 730 -11.09 16.51 22.69
CA TYR A 730 -10.61 16.02 24.00
C TYR A 730 -9.69 17.05 24.67
N ALA A 731 -8.71 17.59 23.93
CA ALA A 731 -7.80 18.62 24.43
C ALA A 731 -8.57 19.87 24.89
N PHE A 732 -9.63 20.26 24.18
CA PHE A 732 -10.52 21.34 24.60
C PHE A 732 -11.28 21.01 25.90
N PHE A 733 -11.76 19.79 26.11
CA PHE A 733 -12.41 19.40 27.37
C PHE A 733 -11.42 19.31 28.54
N LEU A 734 -10.19 18.82 28.31
CA LEU A 734 -9.10 18.81 29.30
C LEU A 734 -8.64 20.24 29.67
N ALA A 735 -8.55 21.13 28.68
CA ALA A 735 -8.25 22.55 28.87
C ALA A 735 -9.37 23.27 29.62
N GLY A 736 -10.58 23.12 29.08
CA GLY A 736 -11.81 23.70 29.59
C GLY A 736 -12.10 23.26 31.02
N SER A 737 -11.78 22.01 31.39
CA SER A 737 -11.88 21.58 32.79
C SER A 737 -11.05 22.44 33.72
N ASN A 738 -9.84 22.82 33.27
CA ASN A 738 -8.93 23.61 34.09
C ASN A 738 -9.24 25.11 34.11
N TYR A 739 -9.88 25.65 33.07
CA TYR A 739 -10.29 27.06 33.03
C TYR A 739 -11.69 27.31 33.62
N VAL A 740 -12.65 26.40 33.43
CA VAL A 740 -14.03 26.56 33.93
C VAL A 740 -14.13 26.27 35.41
N ALA A 741 -13.37 25.30 35.95
CA ALA A 741 -13.45 24.94 37.37
C ALA A 741 -13.09 26.11 38.32
N PRO A 742 -12.04 26.92 38.09
CA PRO A 742 -11.76 28.12 38.88
C PRO A 742 -12.90 29.16 38.89
N VAL A 743 -13.64 29.30 37.78
CA VAL A 743 -14.81 30.21 37.70
C VAL A 743 -15.89 29.76 38.67
N LEU A 744 -16.30 28.48 38.58
CA LEU A 744 -17.34 27.90 39.45
C LEU A 744 -16.90 27.88 40.92
N ALA A 745 -15.64 27.51 41.18
CA ALA A 745 -15.05 27.48 42.50
C ALA A 745 -15.02 28.84 43.19
N GLY A 746 -14.75 29.93 42.46
CA GLY A 746 -14.75 31.29 43.00
C GLY A 746 -16.12 31.71 43.56
N PHE A 747 -17.20 31.45 42.81
CA PHE A 747 -18.57 31.73 43.28
C PHE A 747 -19.01 30.81 44.42
N ILE A 748 -18.70 29.51 44.36
CA ILE A 748 -19.02 28.57 45.44
C ILE A 748 -18.26 28.94 46.72
N ALA A 749 -17.00 29.38 46.62
CA ALA A 749 -16.22 29.79 47.79
C ALA A 749 -16.74 31.08 48.42
N ASP A 750 -17.10 32.10 47.63
CA ASP A 750 -17.67 33.35 48.14
C ASP A 750 -19.08 33.15 48.75
N GLY A 751 -19.89 32.21 48.22
CA GLY A 751 -21.27 31.98 48.67
C GLY A 751 -21.48 30.88 49.73
N GLN A 752 -20.71 29.79 49.68
CA GLN A 752 -20.85 28.60 50.55
C GLN A 752 -19.55 28.27 51.32
N GLY A 753 -18.43 28.94 51.01
CA GLY A 753 -17.12 28.67 51.62
C GLY A 753 -16.31 27.59 50.89
N TRP A 754 -14.98 27.68 50.97
CA TRP A 754 -14.06 26.88 50.15
C TRP A 754 -14.25 25.35 50.25
N ARG A 755 -14.72 24.82 51.39
CA ARG A 755 -14.93 23.37 51.55
C ARG A 755 -16.01 22.83 50.60
N TRP A 756 -17.05 23.62 50.33
CA TRP A 756 -18.13 23.25 49.43
C TRP A 756 -17.69 23.13 47.98
N VAL A 757 -16.61 23.80 47.57
CA VAL A 757 -15.99 23.62 46.24
C VAL A 757 -15.62 22.15 46.03
N LEU A 758 -14.97 21.53 47.01
CA LEU A 758 -14.53 20.13 46.92
C LEU A 758 -15.71 19.15 47.10
N TYR A 759 -16.72 19.48 47.91
CA TYR A 759 -17.94 18.67 48.01
C TYR A 759 -18.73 18.66 46.69
N TRP A 760 -18.88 19.81 46.01
CA TRP A 760 -19.50 19.86 44.68
C TRP A 760 -18.69 19.08 43.63
N CYS A 761 -17.36 19.12 43.70
CA CYS A 761 -16.50 18.28 42.85
C CYS A 761 -16.73 16.77 43.12
N ALA A 762 -16.88 16.35 44.39
CA ALA A 762 -17.17 14.96 44.74
C ALA A 762 -18.59 14.51 44.32
N ILE A 763 -19.60 15.38 44.42
CA ILE A 763 -20.96 15.13 43.91
C ILE A 763 -20.92 14.95 42.38
N PHE A 764 -20.18 15.80 41.67
CA PHE A 764 -20.03 15.71 40.22
C PHE A 764 -19.32 14.41 39.80
N LEU A 765 -18.23 14.03 40.47
CA LEU A 765 -17.57 12.73 40.29
C LEU A 765 -18.54 11.55 40.49
N GLY A 766 -19.38 11.59 41.53
CA GLY A 766 -20.37 10.53 41.81
C GLY A 766 -21.46 10.43 40.75
N LEU A 767 -21.97 11.57 40.28
CA LEU A 767 -22.95 11.63 39.18
C LEU A 767 -22.36 11.11 37.87
N VAL A 768 -21.13 11.51 37.54
CA VAL A 768 -20.43 11.02 36.33
C VAL A 768 -20.07 9.54 36.44
N PHE A 769 -19.74 9.02 37.63
CA PHE A 769 -19.58 7.58 37.85
C PHE A 769 -20.85 6.81 37.52
N VAL A 770 -22.02 7.27 37.97
CA VAL A 770 -23.32 6.63 37.63
C VAL A 770 -23.56 6.65 36.12
N ILE A 771 -23.30 7.78 35.45
CA ILE A 771 -23.45 7.88 33.99
C ILE A 771 -22.50 6.89 33.29
N LEU A 772 -21.20 6.90 33.61
CA LEU A 772 -20.24 5.99 32.97
C LEU A 772 -20.52 4.52 33.28
N PHE A 773 -21.06 4.20 34.46
CA PHE A 773 -21.43 2.83 34.80
C PHE A 773 -22.50 2.28 33.84
N PHE A 774 -23.51 3.08 33.48
CA PHE A 774 -24.60 2.66 32.59
C PHE A 774 -24.35 2.90 31.10
N PHE A 775 -23.52 3.89 30.72
CA PHE A 775 -23.37 4.33 29.32
C PHE A 775 -21.98 4.14 28.71
N MET A 776 -20.92 3.89 29.52
CA MET A 776 -19.59 3.67 28.97
C MET A 776 -19.43 2.20 28.54
N GLU A 777 -19.23 1.98 27.25
CA GLU A 777 -18.88 0.68 26.68
C GLU A 777 -17.36 0.45 26.66
N GLU A 778 -16.92 -0.81 26.63
CA GLU A 778 -15.50 -1.16 26.48
C GLU A 778 -15.01 -0.90 25.04
N THR A 779 -13.81 -0.34 24.90
CA THR A 779 -13.19 0.05 23.62
C THR A 779 -11.98 -0.80 23.25
N ASN A 780 -11.47 -1.65 24.14
CA ASN A 780 -10.52 -2.71 23.76
C ASN A 780 -11.15 -3.63 22.71
N TYR A 781 -10.55 -3.65 21.52
CA TYR A 781 -10.91 -4.55 20.43
C TYR A 781 -9.65 -5.05 19.75
N ASP A 782 -9.43 -6.36 19.82
CA ASP A 782 -8.35 -7.02 19.09
C ASP A 782 -8.76 -7.12 17.63
N ARG A 783 -8.18 -6.28 16.77
CA ARG A 783 -8.34 -6.43 15.32
C ARG A 783 -7.50 -7.64 14.92
N PRO A 784 -8.08 -8.77 14.49
CA PRO A 784 -7.25 -9.82 13.89
C PRO A 784 -6.47 -9.18 12.75
N ALA A 785 -5.19 -9.51 12.58
CA ALA A 785 -4.36 -8.92 11.54
C ALA A 785 -5.02 -9.16 10.17
N GLN A 786 -5.68 -8.13 9.64
CA GLN A 786 -6.60 -8.32 8.54
C GLN A 786 -5.82 -8.45 7.25
N SER A 787 -5.98 -9.60 6.61
CA SER A 787 -5.87 -9.66 5.17
C SER A 787 -6.86 -8.66 4.55
N LEU A 788 -6.45 -8.01 3.46
CA LEU A 788 -7.15 -6.88 2.82
C LEU A 788 -8.60 -7.14 2.34
N ASN A 789 -9.10 -8.37 2.49
CA ASN A 789 -10.38 -8.81 1.95
C ASN A 789 -11.61 -8.28 2.71
N ALA A 790 -11.48 -7.97 4.00
CA ALA A 790 -12.63 -7.64 4.85
C ALA A 790 -13.25 -6.25 4.62
N VAL A 791 -12.63 -5.38 3.82
CA VAL A 791 -13.14 -4.03 3.50
C VAL A 791 -14.08 -4.04 2.28
N MET A 792 -14.16 -5.16 1.55
CA MET A 792 -14.90 -5.25 0.28
C MET A 792 -16.42 -5.45 0.41
N ASP A 793 -16.92 -5.97 1.54
CA ASP A 793 -18.34 -6.37 1.66
C ASP A 793 -19.31 -5.24 2.10
N GLU A 794 -18.86 -4.22 2.83
CA GLU A 794 -19.74 -3.17 3.38
C GLU A 794 -19.80 -1.87 2.53
N ALA A 795 -19.38 -1.91 1.27
CA ALA A 795 -19.45 -0.76 0.35
C ALA A 795 -20.62 -0.85 -0.65
N SER A 796 -21.31 -1.99 -0.70
CA SER A 796 -22.31 -2.35 -1.72
C SER A 796 -23.77 -2.15 -1.28
N SER A 797 -24.05 -1.81 -0.02
CA SER A 797 -25.42 -1.82 0.54
C SER A 797 -26.17 -0.48 0.55
N ASP A 798 -25.51 0.65 0.30
CA ASP A 798 -26.05 2.00 0.58
C ASP A 798 -26.68 2.73 -0.63
N ASN A 799 -26.77 2.12 -1.82
CA ASN A 799 -27.03 2.83 -3.09
C ASN A 799 -28.22 2.35 -3.94
N GLU A 800 -29.18 1.61 -3.38
CA GLU A 800 -30.45 1.29 -4.06
C GLU A 800 -31.67 1.92 -3.37
N GLN A 801 -31.89 3.23 -3.58
CA GLN A 801 -33.24 3.82 -3.45
C GLN A 801 -33.35 5.21 -4.10
N SER A 802 -33.79 5.26 -5.37
CA SER A 802 -34.68 6.32 -5.89
C SER A 802 -34.95 6.21 -7.41
N THR A 803 -36.06 5.54 -7.80
CA THR A 803 -37.16 6.16 -8.59
C THR A 803 -38.30 5.17 -8.87
N GLN A 804 -39.50 5.52 -8.38
CA GLN A 804 -40.83 5.51 -9.04
C GLN A 804 -41.31 4.28 -9.87
N THR A 805 -42.61 3.96 -10.00
CA THR A 805 -43.88 4.14 -9.23
C THR A 805 -44.94 3.35 -10.03
N GLU A 806 -45.81 2.52 -9.41
CA GLU A 806 -47.28 2.47 -9.66
C GLU A 806 -48.01 1.35 -8.86
N LYS A 807 -49.36 1.35 -8.94
CA LYS A 807 -50.32 0.83 -7.94
C LYS A 807 -51.02 -0.49 -8.35
N VAL A 808 -51.89 -0.96 -7.42
CA VAL A 808 -53.16 -1.74 -7.59
C VAL A 808 -53.00 -3.25 -7.28
N VAL A 809 -53.79 -3.99 -6.47
CA VAL A 809 -54.83 -3.83 -5.40
C VAL A 809 -55.11 -5.27 -4.88
N GLU A 810 -55.59 -5.42 -3.64
CA GLU A 810 -56.31 -6.54 -2.95
C GLU A 810 -56.58 -7.88 -3.69
N SER A 811 -56.45 -9.07 -3.08
CA SER A 811 -57.39 -9.64 -2.07
C SER A 811 -57.17 -11.17 -1.90
N GLY A 812 -57.72 -11.81 -0.85
CA GLY A 812 -58.14 -13.24 -0.94
C GLY A 812 -57.41 -14.34 -0.14
N GLU A 813 -57.50 -14.28 1.19
CA GLU A 813 -57.93 -15.37 2.12
C GLU A 813 -57.59 -16.89 1.93
N ILE A 814 -57.19 -17.50 3.09
CA ILE A 814 -57.49 -18.87 3.62
C ILE A 814 -56.31 -19.87 3.86
N GLN A 815 -56.30 -20.37 5.11
CA GLN A 815 -55.48 -21.44 5.73
C GLN A 815 -55.76 -22.84 5.09
N GLU A 816 -55.09 -23.97 5.35
CA GLU A 816 -54.12 -24.44 6.35
C GLU A 816 -53.47 -25.70 5.72
N SER A 817 -52.17 -26.01 5.77
CA SER A 817 -51.49 -26.58 6.95
C SER A 817 -50.17 -27.25 6.49
N THR A 818 -49.24 -27.50 7.42
CA THR A 818 -48.02 -28.33 7.26
C THR A 818 -46.90 -27.76 6.39
N THR A 819 -46.22 -26.72 6.88
CA THR A 819 -44.88 -26.32 6.40
C THR A 819 -43.83 -26.63 7.47
N THR A 820 -43.15 -27.77 7.32
CA THR A 820 -41.91 -28.07 8.06
C THR A 820 -40.74 -27.87 7.10
N GLN A 821 -39.68 -27.19 7.54
CA GLN A 821 -38.51 -26.75 6.75
C GLN A 821 -38.76 -25.58 5.78
N ALA A 822 -39.03 -24.41 6.35
CA ALA A 822 -38.63 -23.14 5.76
C ALA A 822 -37.24 -22.73 6.26
N ASN A 823 -36.49 -22.00 5.42
CA ASN A 823 -35.40 -21.08 5.77
C ASN A 823 -34.27 -21.60 6.68
N GLN A 824 -33.15 -22.01 6.08
CA GLN A 824 -31.83 -21.69 6.67
C GLN A 824 -31.29 -20.42 6.03
N ALA A 825 -31.51 -19.31 6.73
CA ALA A 825 -30.79 -18.06 6.50
C ALA A 825 -29.47 -18.08 7.29
N VAL A 826 -28.45 -17.42 6.73
CA VAL A 826 -27.34 -16.73 7.42
C VAL A 826 -27.02 -17.24 8.84
N GLU A 827 -25.97 -18.06 8.98
CA GLU A 827 -25.36 -18.26 10.31
C GLU A 827 -24.75 -16.94 10.79
N GLY A 828 -25.32 -16.40 11.87
CA GLY A 828 -25.04 -15.04 12.32
C GLY A 828 -23.81 -14.93 13.21
N VAL A 829 -22.96 -13.92 12.92
CA VAL A 829 -22.02 -13.39 13.91
C VAL A 829 -22.83 -12.79 15.06
N SER A 830 -22.82 -13.45 16.22
CA SER A 830 -23.55 -13.02 17.41
C SER A 830 -23.01 -11.68 17.93
N THR A 831 -23.78 -10.60 17.74
CA THR A 831 -23.45 -9.30 18.33
C THR A 831 -23.63 -9.34 19.85
N LYS A 832 -22.69 -8.79 20.62
CA LYS A 832 -22.82 -8.72 22.09
C LYS A 832 -24.15 -8.05 22.51
N THR A 833 -24.86 -8.69 23.43
CA THR A 833 -26.04 -8.09 24.09
C THR A 833 -25.64 -6.85 24.90
N PHE A 834 -26.61 -5.99 25.25
CA PHE A 834 -26.34 -4.74 26.00
C PHE A 834 -25.57 -5.01 27.32
N LEU A 835 -25.93 -6.06 28.05
CA LEU A 835 -25.23 -6.46 29.28
C LEU A 835 -23.82 -7.01 29.03
N GLN A 836 -23.58 -7.67 27.89
CA GLN A 836 -22.23 -8.12 27.48
C GLN A 836 -21.35 -6.97 26.99
N LYS A 837 -21.92 -5.93 26.37
CA LYS A 837 -21.24 -4.66 26.02
C LYS A 837 -20.82 -3.87 27.26
N LEU A 838 -21.62 -3.94 28.32
CA LEU A 838 -21.33 -3.41 29.66
C LEU A 838 -20.62 -4.43 30.58
N SER A 839 -19.84 -5.38 30.03
CA SER A 839 -18.96 -6.24 30.83
C SER A 839 -17.90 -5.42 31.57
N LEU A 840 -17.49 -5.90 32.76
CA LEU A 840 -16.31 -5.40 33.50
C LEU A 840 -15.05 -6.26 33.27
N LYS A 841 -15.18 -7.34 32.48
CA LYS A 841 -14.09 -8.26 32.14
C LYS A 841 -13.87 -8.26 30.63
N ASP A 842 -12.65 -7.93 30.21
CA ASP A 842 -12.15 -8.12 28.84
C ASP A 842 -11.67 -9.57 28.62
N LYS A 843 -11.30 -9.92 27.38
CA LYS A 843 -10.71 -11.22 27.02
C LYS A 843 -9.38 -11.46 27.76
N PRO A 844 -9.04 -12.71 28.13
CA PRO A 844 -7.78 -13.01 28.81
C PRO A 844 -6.57 -12.87 27.87
N ARG A 845 -5.66 -11.96 28.19
CA ARG A 845 -4.42 -11.67 27.44
C ARG A 845 -3.18 -12.29 28.11
N PRO A 846 -2.14 -12.73 27.37
CA PRO A 846 -0.93 -13.32 27.96
C PRO A 846 -0.15 -12.31 28.82
N PHE A 847 0.30 -12.68 30.03
CA PHE A 847 1.03 -11.76 30.92
C PHE A 847 2.33 -11.16 30.32
N LYS A 848 2.90 -11.77 29.27
CA LYS A 848 4.01 -11.19 28.50
C LYS A 848 3.63 -9.85 27.85
N GLN A 849 2.39 -9.67 27.41
CA GLN A 849 1.84 -8.42 26.83
C GLN A 849 1.85 -7.28 27.85
N PHE A 850 1.49 -7.54 29.11
CA PHE A 850 1.59 -6.58 30.21
C PHE A 850 3.05 -6.12 30.44
N ILE A 851 3.98 -7.06 30.59
CA ILE A 851 5.41 -6.75 30.83
C ILE A 851 6.06 -6.02 29.64
N PHE A 852 5.69 -6.37 28.41
CA PHE A 852 6.14 -5.69 27.20
C PHE A 852 5.64 -4.23 27.16
N THR A 853 4.34 -4.03 27.36
CA THR A 853 3.72 -2.69 27.35
C THR A 853 4.25 -1.80 28.47
N LEU A 854 4.52 -2.36 29.65
CA LEU A 854 5.13 -1.66 30.80
C LEU A 854 6.54 -1.13 30.50
N LYS A 855 7.31 -1.81 29.63
CA LYS A 855 8.69 -1.42 29.28
C LYS A 855 8.76 -0.37 28.18
N GLN A 856 7.80 -0.31 27.26
CA GLN A 856 7.89 0.57 26.09
C GLN A 856 8.10 2.06 26.40
N PRO A 857 7.41 2.69 27.38
CA PRO A 857 7.60 4.11 27.67
C PRO A 857 9.05 4.46 28.06
N PHE A 858 9.74 3.52 28.73
CA PHE A 858 11.15 3.67 29.11
C PHE A 858 12.10 3.56 27.91
N ILE A 859 11.75 2.74 26.92
CA ILE A 859 12.51 2.61 25.67
C ILE A 859 12.34 3.87 24.81
N PHE A 860 11.13 4.46 24.76
CA PHE A 860 10.84 5.67 24.00
C PHE A 860 11.56 6.93 24.50
N PHE A 861 12.11 6.96 25.72
CA PHE A 861 13.07 8.02 26.11
C PHE A 861 14.35 8.02 25.27
N THR A 862 14.67 6.93 24.57
CA THR A 862 15.81 6.87 23.64
C THR A 862 15.49 7.42 22.24
N PHE A 863 14.27 7.93 22.01
CA PHE A 863 13.80 8.43 20.72
C PHE A 863 13.69 9.97 20.78
N PRO A 864 14.63 10.73 20.18
CA PRO A 864 14.69 12.20 20.33
C PRO A 864 13.40 12.91 19.93
N VAL A 865 12.70 12.40 18.92
CA VAL A 865 11.41 12.91 18.41
C VAL A 865 10.30 12.83 19.46
N VAL A 866 10.22 11.72 20.20
CA VAL A 866 9.20 11.52 21.27
C VAL A 866 9.54 12.38 22.49
N VAL A 867 10.81 12.43 22.87
CA VAL A 867 11.28 13.30 23.98
C VAL A 867 11.04 14.77 23.65
N TYR A 868 11.28 15.20 22.40
CA TYR A 868 10.98 16.55 21.96
C TYR A 868 9.49 16.87 21.96
N ALA A 869 8.62 15.95 21.52
CA ALA A 869 7.17 16.16 21.64
C ALA A 869 6.74 16.31 23.12
N GLY A 870 7.33 15.52 24.02
CA GLY A 870 7.19 15.69 25.48
C GLY A 870 7.66 17.05 25.97
N PHE A 871 8.80 17.52 25.48
CA PHE A 871 9.36 18.82 25.81
C PHE A 871 8.52 19.98 25.27
N ALA A 872 8.04 19.92 24.02
CA ALA A 872 7.25 20.96 23.37
C ALA A 872 5.85 21.10 24.01
N TYR A 873 5.22 19.97 24.38
CA TYR A 873 4.03 19.98 25.23
C TYR A 873 4.39 20.58 26.58
N GLY A 874 5.38 20.01 27.27
CA GLY A 874 5.77 20.38 28.64
C GLY A 874 6.11 21.86 28.79
N SER A 875 6.91 22.42 27.87
CA SER A 875 7.27 23.85 27.85
C SER A 875 6.04 24.75 27.66
N SER A 876 5.08 24.33 26.85
CA SER A 876 3.84 25.09 26.65
C SER A 876 2.94 25.03 27.88
N LEU A 877 2.81 23.85 28.50
CA LEU A 877 2.02 23.66 29.72
C LEU A 877 2.66 24.32 30.96
N VAL A 878 3.99 24.44 30.99
CA VAL A 878 4.76 25.16 32.02
C VAL A 878 4.27 26.59 32.19
N TRP A 879 4.02 27.32 31.10
CA TRP A 879 3.56 28.72 31.16
C TRP A 879 2.10 28.85 31.60
N PHE A 880 1.26 27.86 31.31
CA PHE A 880 -0.09 27.75 31.86
C PHE A 880 -0.05 27.49 33.38
N ASN A 881 0.86 26.66 33.87
CA ASN A 881 1.04 26.43 35.31
C ASN A 881 1.54 27.70 36.03
N VAL A 882 2.48 28.45 35.42
CA VAL A 882 2.92 29.75 35.93
C VAL A 882 1.74 30.74 36.01
N LEU A 883 0.86 30.77 35.00
CA LEU A 883 -0.36 31.59 35.04
C LEU A 883 -1.24 31.21 36.24
N ASN A 884 -1.58 29.92 36.40
CA ASN A 884 -2.48 29.45 37.46
C ASN A 884 -1.92 29.70 38.86
N ALA A 885 -0.63 29.40 39.08
CA ALA A 885 0.06 29.61 40.35
C ALA A 885 0.15 31.10 40.73
N THR A 886 0.21 32.01 39.75
CA THR A 886 0.34 33.45 39.98
C THR A 886 -0.97 34.24 39.93
N ALA A 887 -2.04 33.73 39.29
CA ALA A 887 -3.30 34.46 39.11
C ALA A 887 -3.94 34.93 40.41
N SER A 888 -4.07 34.06 41.42
CA SER A 888 -4.62 34.45 42.72
C SER A 888 -3.70 35.44 43.45
N LEU A 889 -2.38 35.25 43.37
CA LEU A 889 -1.39 36.14 44.02
C LEU A 889 -1.39 37.54 43.40
N ILE A 890 -1.38 37.65 42.07
CA ILE A 890 -1.33 38.93 41.35
C ILE A 890 -2.66 39.69 41.47
N LEU A 891 -3.78 39.04 41.14
CA LEU A 891 -5.07 39.73 41.05
C LEU A 891 -5.68 40.05 42.41
N SER A 892 -5.40 39.27 43.46
CA SER A 892 -5.90 39.57 44.82
C SER A 892 -5.04 40.63 45.54
N SER A 893 -3.85 40.96 45.01
CA SER A 893 -2.96 41.97 45.57
C SER A 893 -3.26 43.38 45.03
N PRO A 894 -2.81 44.46 45.71
CA PRO A 894 -2.80 45.80 45.14
C PRO A 894 -1.99 45.85 43.83
N PRO A 895 -2.42 46.61 42.81
CA PRO A 895 -3.55 47.56 42.82
C PRO A 895 -4.94 46.92 42.58
N TYR A 896 -5.02 45.65 42.21
CA TYR A 896 -6.24 45.04 41.67
C TYR A 896 -7.26 44.61 42.74
N ASN A 897 -6.80 43.97 43.83
CA ASN A 897 -7.63 43.59 44.99
C ASN A 897 -8.90 42.77 44.65
N PHE A 898 -8.82 41.86 43.67
CA PHE A 898 -9.95 41.03 43.25
C PHE A 898 -10.34 40.00 44.32
N LYS A 899 -11.65 39.82 44.54
CA LYS A 899 -12.24 38.72 45.34
C LYS A 899 -12.12 37.39 44.59
N ALA A 900 -12.30 36.26 45.27
CA ALA A 900 -12.18 34.93 44.67
C ALA A 900 -13.12 34.72 43.46
N SER A 901 -14.36 35.24 43.49
CA SER A 901 -15.25 35.30 42.31
C SER A 901 -14.68 36.09 41.13
N MET A 902 -14.04 37.24 41.37
CA MET A 902 -13.42 38.07 40.32
C MET A 902 -12.13 37.46 39.77
N VAL A 903 -11.32 36.82 40.63
CA VAL A 903 -10.18 36.00 40.21
C VAL A 903 -10.68 34.82 39.37
N GLY A 904 -11.75 34.15 39.78
CA GLY A 904 -12.42 33.11 39.00
C GLY A 904 -12.88 33.62 37.63
N LEU A 905 -13.57 34.76 37.57
CA LEU A 905 -14.03 35.37 36.31
C LEU A 905 -12.90 35.64 35.30
N SER A 906 -11.69 35.94 35.78
CA SER A 906 -10.53 36.17 34.89
C SER A 906 -10.20 34.95 34.01
N TYR A 907 -10.58 33.74 34.42
CA TYR A 907 -10.38 32.50 33.67
C TYR A 907 -11.34 32.33 32.48
N LEU A 908 -12.38 33.18 32.35
CA LEU A 908 -13.20 33.20 31.13
C LEU A 908 -12.39 33.66 29.90
N SER A 909 -11.42 34.55 30.09
CA SER A 909 -10.54 35.02 29.02
C SER A 909 -9.63 33.94 28.43
N PRO A 910 -8.83 33.19 29.21
CA PRO A 910 -8.05 32.08 28.67
C PRO A 910 -8.92 30.90 28.20
N PHE A 911 -10.15 30.74 28.71
CA PHE A 911 -11.13 29.81 28.13
C PHE A 911 -11.54 30.23 26.70
N LEU A 912 -11.79 31.52 26.45
CA LEU A 912 -12.06 32.02 25.10
C LEU A 912 -10.82 31.91 24.19
N GLY A 913 -9.62 32.17 24.72
CA GLY A 913 -8.36 32.01 24.00
C GLY A 913 -8.13 30.56 23.57
N SER A 914 -8.29 29.61 24.50
CA SER A 914 -8.20 28.17 24.21
C SER A 914 -9.30 27.68 23.24
N SER A 915 -10.53 28.21 23.35
CA SER A 915 -11.62 27.94 22.40
C SER A 915 -11.26 28.37 20.97
N LEU A 916 -10.68 29.57 20.79
CA LEU A 916 -10.30 30.07 19.47
C LEU A 916 -9.13 29.27 18.86
N SER A 917 -8.10 28.96 19.66
CA SER A 917 -6.97 28.13 19.21
C SER A 917 -7.36 26.68 18.91
N THR A 918 -8.41 26.16 19.55
CA THR A 918 -9.01 24.84 19.22
C THR A 918 -9.54 24.85 17.79
N ILE A 919 -10.27 25.90 17.40
CA ILE A 919 -10.77 26.08 16.01
C ILE A 919 -9.60 26.24 15.03
N TRP A 920 -8.58 27.01 15.40
CA TRP A 920 -7.37 27.21 14.57
C TRP A 920 -6.60 25.90 14.35
N SER A 921 -6.23 25.20 15.43
CA SER A 921 -5.38 24.01 15.37
C SER A 921 -6.07 22.82 14.69
N GLY A 922 -7.39 22.70 14.81
CA GLY A 922 -8.17 21.69 14.08
C GLY A 922 -8.42 22.12 12.63
N MET A 923 -9.35 23.05 12.42
CA MET A 923 -9.91 23.31 11.08
C MET A 923 -8.95 24.00 10.10
N LEU A 924 -7.99 24.78 10.59
CA LEU A 924 -7.03 25.49 9.76
C LEU A 924 -5.64 24.82 9.75
N GLY A 925 -5.23 24.23 10.87
CA GLY A 925 -4.03 23.40 10.96
C GLY A 925 -4.03 22.27 9.93
N ASP A 926 -5.12 21.49 9.87
CA ASP A 926 -5.24 20.41 8.89
C ASP A 926 -5.26 20.94 7.43
N LYS A 927 -5.81 22.13 7.17
CA LYS A 927 -5.73 22.78 5.84
C LYS A 927 -4.30 23.17 5.45
N ILE A 928 -3.50 23.66 6.39
CA ILE A 928 -2.09 24.03 6.15
C ILE A 928 -1.29 22.76 5.83
N ILE A 929 -1.49 21.69 6.60
CA ILE A 929 -0.81 20.41 6.39
C ILE A 929 -1.21 19.78 5.05
N LEU A 930 -2.51 19.78 4.71
CA LEU A 930 -2.98 19.34 3.39
C LEU A 930 -2.39 20.18 2.24
N ALA A 931 -2.20 21.48 2.44
CA ALA A 931 -1.56 22.35 1.45
C ALA A 931 -0.05 22.10 1.31
N LEU A 932 0.65 21.73 2.38
CA LEU A 932 2.06 21.32 2.35
C LEU A 932 2.22 19.93 1.70
N ALA A 933 1.42 18.94 2.09
CA ALA A 933 1.42 17.62 1.45
C ALA A 933 1.08 17.69 -0.06
N ARG A 934 0.17 18.58 -0.47
CA ARG A 934 -0.11 18.87 -1.88
C ARG A 934 1.06 19.49 -2.65
N ARG A 935 1.98 20.18 -1.96
CA ARG A 935 3.25 20.67 -2.54
C ARG A 935 4.36 19.61 -2.56
N HIS A 936 4.19 18.52 -1.82
CA HIS A 936 5.11 17.39 -1.71
C HIS A 936 4.55 16.12 -2.39
N ASN A 937 3.79 16.28 -3.49
CA ASN A 937 3.17 15.19 -4.26
C ASN A 937 2.39 14.18 -3.39
N GLY A 938 1.48 14.69 -2.54
CA GLY A 938 0.58 13.90 -1.69
C GLY A 938 1.23 13.25 -0.45
N ARG A 939 2.57 13.27 -0.36
CA ARG A 939 3.32 12.75 0.78
C ARG A 939 3.31 13.77 1.93
N MET A 940 2.90 13.32 3.12
CA MET A 940 2.96 14.09 4.36
C MET A 940 4.14 13.62 5.21
N GLU A 941 4.96 14.56 5.70
CA GLU A 941 5.94 14.28 6.74
C GLU A 941 5.43 14.80 8.10
N PRO A 942 5.64 14.10 9.23
CA PRO A 942 5.21 14.57 10.55
C PRO A 942 5.73 15.98 10.88
N GLU A 943 6.94 16.31 10.41
CA GLU A 943 7.60 17.60 10.58
C GLU A 943 6.82 18.77 9.96
N ASP A 944 5.98 18.55 8.94
CA ASP A 944 5.12 19.59 8.34
C ASP A 944 4.18 20.21 9.39
N ARG A 945 3.75 19.44 10.40
CA ARG A 945 2.92 19.95 11.51
C ARG A 945 3.65 20.98 12.37
N LEU A 946 4.98 20.92 12.48
CA LEU A 946 5.74 21.75 13.40
C LEU A 946 5.70 23.23 13.03
N TRP A 947 5.38 23.59 11.79
CA TRP A 947 5.19 24.98 11.38
C TRP A 947 4.08 25.72 12.15
N LEU A 948 3.13 25.00 12.77
CA LEU A 948 2.11 25.60 13.63
C LEU A 948 2.69 26.26 14.90
N PHE A 949 3.90 25.87 15.34
CA PHE A 949 4.58 26.50 16.48
C PHE A 949 5.03 27.95 16.22
N THR A 950 5.07 28.42 14.97
CA THR A 950 5.46 29.80 14.64
C THR A 950 4.61 30.86 15.37
N LEU A 951 3.30 30.60 15.51
CA LEU A 951 2.41 31.50 16.25
C LEU A 951 2.65 31.43 17.77
N THR A 952 2.94 30.24 18.31
CA THR A 952 3.31 30.10 19.73
C THR A 952 4.60 30.85 20.05
N ALA A 953 5.63 30.72 19.18
CA ALA A 953 6.91 31.41 19.33
C ALA A 953 6.78 32.94 19.33
N LEU A 954 5.81 33.49 18.58
CA LEU A 954 5.53 34.93 18.53
C LEU A 954 4.67 35.39 19.72
N PHE A 955 3.58 34.69 20.03
CA PHE A 955 2.56 35.18 20.97
C PHE A 955 2.80 34.80 22.43
N CYS A 956 3.44 33.67 22.73
CA CYS A 956 3.71 33.25 24.11
C CYS A 956 4.61 34.25 24.88
N PRO A 957 5.71 34.77 24.31
CA PRO A 957 6.53 35.80 24.96
C PRO A 957 5.76 37.09 25.23
N VAL A 958 4.94 37.52 24.27
CA VAL A 958 4.09 38.73 24.39
C VAL A 958 3.08 38.58 25.54
N GLY A 959 2.43 37.41 25.65
CA GLY A 959 1.52 37.10 26.75
C GLY A 959 2.22 37.13 28.12
N LEU A 960 3.42 36.54 28.24
CA LEU A 960 4.19 36.53 29.49
C LEU A 960 4.68 37.92 29.90
N ILE A 961 5.16 38.74 28.95
CA ILE A 961 5.56 40.13 29.23
C ILE A 961 4.35 40.95 29.70
N LEU A 962 3.23 40.87 28.98
CA LEU A 962 2.03 41.65 29.33
C LEU A 962 1.42 41.22 30.67
N TRP A 963 1.45 39.93 31.00
CA TRP A 963 1.01 39.41 32.30
C TRP A 963 1.94 39.88 33.43
N GLY A 964 3.24 39.63 33.32
CA GLY A 964 4.17 39.88 34.42
C GLY A 964 4.68 41.32 34.52
N VAL A 965 5.26 41.85 33.44
CA VAL A 965 5.79 43.23 33.44
C VAL A 965 4.64 44.22 33.56
N GLY A 966 3.48 43.92 32.96
CA GLY A 966 2.25 44.69 33.15
C GLY A 966 1.77 44.69 34.60
N ALA A 967 1.73 43.53 35.26
CA ALA A 967 1.37 43.45 36.68
C ALA A 967 2.34 44.23 37.57
N ALA A 968 3.65 44.13 37.31
CA ALA A 968 4.69 44.85 38.06
C ALA A 968 4.58 46.39 37.94
N HIS A 969 4.10 46.90 36.80
CA HIS A 969 3.87 48.34 36.59
C HIS A 969 2.44 48.79 36.91
N GLY A 970 1.56 47.90 37.40
CA GLY A 970 0.20 48.25 37.78
C GLY A 970 -0.68 48.73 36.61
N ILE A 971 -0.50 48.18 35.41
CA ILE A 971 -1.33 48.55 34.24
C ILE A 971 -2.82 48.27 34.49
N HIS A 972 -3.72 48.86 33.69
CA HIS A 972 -5.15 48.58 33.84
C HIS A 972 -5.44 47.06 33.69
N TRP A 973 -6.24 46.50 34.60
CA TRP A 973 -6.49 45.05 34.74
C TRP A 973 -6.88 44.37 33.42
N PHE A 974 -7.59 45.08 32.53
CA PHE A 974 -7.95 44.60 31.19
C PHE A 974 -6.73 44.13 30.37
N GLY A 975 -5.57 44.77 30.51
CA GLY A 975 -4.33 44.34 29.86
C GLY A 975 -3.87 42.96 30.34
N LEU A 976 -4.03 42.65 31.64
CA LEU A 976 -3.74 41.33 32.18
C LEU A 976 -4.73 40.27 31.67
N ILE A 977 -6.00 40.65 31.48
CA ILE A 977 -7.03 39.77 30.89
C ILE A 977 -6.74 39.50 29.40
N VAL A 978 -6.22 40.48 28.65
CA VAL A 978 -5.73 40.26 27.28
C VAL A 978 -4.48 39.37 27.28
N ALA A 979 -3.59 39.51 28.27
CA ALA A 979 -2.43 38.65 28.41
C ALA A 979 -2.82 37.17 28.61
N THR A 980 -3.82 36.88 29.45
CA THR A 980 -4.30 35.50 29.68
C THR A 980 -4.95 34.91 28.42
N PHE A 981 -5.66 35.70 27.63
CA PHE A 981 -6.20 35.30 26.32
C PHE A 981 -5.08 34.86 25.36
N ILE A 982 -4.10 35.75 25.14
CA ILE A 982 -2.98 35.53 24.20
C ILE A 982 -2.15 34.33 24.64
N LEU A 983 -1.83 34.24 25.95
CA LEU A 983 -1.05 33.15 26.50
C LEU A 983 -1.78 31.81 26.32
N ALA A 984 -3.05 31.71 26.69
CA ALA A 984 -3.83 30.49 26.51
C ALA A 984 -3.96 30.08 25.03
N ALA A 985 -4.26 31.03 24.13
CA ALA A 985 -4.33 30.75 22.69
C ALA A 985 -2.99 30.20 22.16
N SER A 986 -1.86 30.79 22.58
CA SER A 986 -0.52 30.33 22.15
C SER A 986 -0.18 28.90 22.63
N ILE A 987 -0.57 28.57 23.86
CA ILE A 987 -0.35 27.25 24.49
C ILE A 987 -1.22 26.18 23.85
N PHE A 988 -2.47 26.52 23.50
CA PHE A 988 -3.42 25.58 22.91
C PHE A 988 -3.26 25.33 21.41
N ILE A 989 -2.40 26.08 20.72
CA ILE A 989 -1.86 25.69 19.42
C ILE A 989 -0.76 24.62 19.60
N ALA A 990 0.12 24.81 20.58
CA ALA A 990 1.29 23.96 20.79
C ALA A 990 0.97 22.56 21.34
N ILE A 991 -0.02 22.44 22.23
CA ILE A 991 -0.38 21.18 22.87
C ILE A 991 -0.85 20.11 21.85
N PRO A 992 -1.89 20.32 21.03
CA PRO A 992 -2.33 19.33 20.05
C PRO A 992 -1.27 19.04 18.98
N THR A 993 -0.53 20.08 18.56
CA THR A 993 0.58 19.94 17.60
C THR A 993 1.67 19.00 18.13
N SER A 994 2.00 19.07 19.42
CA SER A 994 2.98 18.18 20.06
C SER A 994 2.53 16.73 20.07
N CYS A 995 1.27 16.45 20.46
CA CYS A 995 0.73 15.09 20.48
C CYS A 995 0.66 14.49 19.07
N ASN A 996 0.11 15.25 18.11
CA ASN A 996 -0.02 14.80 16.73
C ASN A 996 1.34 14.52 16.10
N TYR A 997 2.37 15.32 16.39
CA TYR A 997 3.74 15.05 15.92
C TYR A 997 4.32 13.73 16.45
N ALA A 998 4.14 13.42 17.74
CA ALA A 998 4.59 12.16 18.33
C ALA A 998 3.84 10.94 17.74
N ILE A 999 2.52 11.06 17.63
CA ILE A 999 1.62 10.01 17.12
C ILE A 999 1.93 9.74 15.64
N ASP A 1000 1.97 10.79 14.82
CA ASP A 1000 2.19 10.63 13.38
C ASP A 1000 3.60 10.12 13.07
N SER A 1001 4.60 10.44 13.91
CA SER A 1001 5.95 9.88 13.78
C SER A 1001 6.05 8.37 14.03
N TYR A 1002 5.17 7.81 14.86
CA TYR A 1002 5.29 6.42 15.36
C TYR A 1002 3.93 5.70 15.46
N GLN A 1003 3.09 5.83 14.43
CA GLN A 1003 1.66 5.47 14.39
C GLN A 1003 1.31 4.12 15.05
N GLN A 1004 2.01 3.04 14.72
CA GLN A 1004 1.71 1.68 15.21
C GLN A 1004 1.90 1.52 16.73
N LEU A 1005 2.72 2.36 17.38
CA LEU A 1005 2.98 2.37 18.83
C LEU A 1005 2.67 3.74 19.46
N GLY A 1006 1.81 4.53 18.82
CA GLY A 1006 1.55 5.91 19.21
C GLY A 1006 1.03 6.04 20.65
N GLY A 1007 0.18 5.11 21.10
CA GLY A 1007 -0.33 5.12 22.47
C GLY A 1007 0.76 4.88 23.53
N GLN A 1008 1.77 4.06 23.24
CA GLN A 1008 2.90 3.80 24.13
C GLN A 1008 3.92 4.96 24.11
N ALA A 1009 4.14 5.57 22.95
CA ALA A 1009 4.96 6.77 22.82
C ALA A 1009 4.35 7.97 23.57
N MET A 1010 3.02 8.11 23.57
CA MET A 1010 2.34 9.18 24.33
C MET A 1010 2.57 9.09 25.84
N VAL A 1011 2.75 7.90 26.44
CA VAL A 1011 3.11 7.79 27.87
C VAL A 1011 4.43 8.51 28.16
N THR A 1012 5.42 8.39 27.28
CA THR A 1012 6.71 9.08 27.42
C THR A 1012 6.52 10.60 27.32
N VAL A 1013 5.72 11.08 26.35
CA VAL A 1013 5.33 12.49 26.20
C VAL A 1013 4.67 13.01 27.49
N ILE A 1014 3.75 12.23 28.07
CA ILE A 1014 3.00 12.53 29.30
C ILE A 1014 3.92 12.55 30.54
N ILE A 1015 4.88 11.63 30.66
CA ILE A 1015 5.85 11.63 31.77
C ILE A 1015 6.75 12.87 31.69
N VAL A 1016 7.25 13.23 30.49
CA VAL A 1016 8.07 14.42 30.28
C VAL A 1016 7.27 15.70 30.60
N ARG A 1017 6.05 15.86 30.05
CA ARG A 1017 5.22 17.07 30.25
C ARG A 1017 4.90 17.32 31.72
N ASN A 1018 4.61 16.25 32.46
CA ASN A 1018 4.24 16.34 33.88
C ASN A 1018 5.44 16.49 34.80
N THR A 1019 6.59 15.92 34.46
CA THR A 1019 7.84 16.16 35.21
C THR A 1019 8.28 17.62 35.08
N MET A 1020 8.16 18.22 33.88
CA MET A 1020 8.38 19.67 33.69
C MET A 1020 7.35 20.52 34.45
N SER A 1021 6.08 20.10 34.46
CA SER A 1021 5.01 20.77 35.19
C SER A 1021 5.20 20.76 36.70
N PHE A 1022 5.68 19.65 37.26
CA PHE A 1022 6.11 19.56 38.66
C PHE A 1022 7.26 20.53 38.95
N ALA A 1023 8.31 20.52 38.14
CA ALA A 1023 9.51 21.34 38.34
C ALA A 1023 9.21 22.84 38.38
N ILE A 1024 8.34 23.35 37.48
CA ILE A 1024 7.99 24.78 37.51
C ILE A 1024 7.07 25.15 38.68
N ASN A 1025 6.12 24.30 39.06
CA ASN A 1025 5.23 24.60 40.20
C ASN A 1025 6.01 24.72 41.51
N TYR A 1026 7.08 23.93 41.65
CA TYR A 1026 8.02 24.02 42.78
C TYR A 1026 8.95 25.25 42.67
N GLY A 1027 9.40 25.59 41.46
CA GLY A 1027 10.39 26.67 41.22
C GLY A 1027 9.83 28.09 41.13
N ILE A 1028 8.58 28.29 40.71
CA ILE A 1028 8.05 29.62 40.34
C ILE A 1028 7.90 30.57 41.55
N THR A 1029 7.40 30.08 42.68
CA THR A 1029 7.19 30.92 43.87
C THR A 1029 8.52 31.42 44.46
N PRO A 1030 9.55 30.58 44.65
CA PRO A 1030 10.90 31.06 44.97
C PRO A 1030 11.49 32.04 43.95
N TRP A 1031 11.28 31.79 42.65
CA TRP A 1031 11.85 32.64 41.58
C TRP A 1031 11.29 34.07 41.60
N ILE A 1032 9.97 34.22 41.73
CA ILE A 1032 9.29 35.52 41.89
C ILE A 1032 9.74 36.21 43.18
N THR A 1033 9.81 35.46 44.29
CA THR A 1033 10.20 36.00 45.61
C THR A 1033 11.62 36.55 45.60
N ASN A 1034 12.56 35.88 44.92
CA ASN A 1034 13.98 36.26 44.92
C ASN A 1034 14.35 37.32 43.87
N THR A 1035 13.68 37.35 42.71
CA THR A 1035 14.09 38.20 41.57
C THR A 1035 13.11 39.33 41.24
N GLY A 1036 11.92 39.31 41.83
CA GLY A 1036 10.85 40.25 41.54
C GLY A 1036 10.09 39.92 40.25
N LEU A 1037 8.82 40.32 40.22
CA LEU A 1037 7.86 39.89 39.21
C LEU A 1037 8.25 40.31 37.78
N GLN A 1038 8.77 41.54 37.60
CA GLN A 1038 9.25 42.03 36.31
C GLN A 1038 10.39 41.16 35.74
N ASN A 1039 11.46 40.94 36.51
CA ASN A 1039 12.64 40.22 36.03
C ASN A 1039 12.33 38.74 35.78
N THR A 1040 11.51 38.12 36.63
CA THR A 1040 11.02 36.75 36.43
C THR A 1040 10.32 36.61 35.08
N PHE A 1041 9.37 37.50 34.76
CA PHE A 1041 8.58 37.37 33.53
C PHE A 1041 9.29 37.84 32.26
N ILE A 1042 10.28 38.74 32.35
CA ILE A 1042 11.19 39.01 31.22
C ILE A 1042 12.01 37.75 30.91
N ALA A 1043 12.62 37.13 31.92
CA ALA A 1043 13.37 35.89 31.73
C ALA A 1043 12.46 34.75 31.21
N ALA A 1044 11.26 34.60 31.76
CA ALA A 1044 10.25 33.65 31.30
C ALA A 1044 9.91 33.83 29.81
N ALA A 1045 9.75 35.07 29.33
CA ALA A 1045 9.42 35.35 27.93
C ALA A 1045 10.57 35.01 26.96
N PHE A 1046 11.82 35.27 27.33
CA PHE A 1046 12.97 34.84 26.52
C PHE A 1046 13.16 33.32 26.54
N ILE A 1047 12.94 32.67 27.69
CA ILE A 1047 12.99 31.21 27.82
C ILE A 1047 11.84 30.58 27.00
N SER A 1048 10.63 31.13 27.04
CA SER A 1048 9.49 30.61 26.27
C SER A 1048 9.69 30.78 24.76
N MET A 1049 10.28 31.89 24.33
CA MET A 1049 10.67 32.11 22.93
C MET A 1049 11.72 31.08 22.49
N ALA A 1050 12.78 30.89 23.28
CA ALA A 1050 13.84 29.91 22.99
C ALA A 1050 13.29 28.48 22.93
N GLN A 1051 12.45 28.07 23.90
CA GLN A 1051 11.74 26.78 23.91
C GLN A 1051 10.87 26.61 22.66
N SER A 1052 10.09 27.64 22.32
CA SER A 1052 9.17 27.61 21.18
C SER A 1052 9.88 27.59 19.82
N LEU A 1053 11.15 28.01 19.73
CA LEU A 1053 11.96 27.98 18.51
C LEU A 1053 12.70 26.65 18.30
N VAL A 1054 12.73 25.74 19.29
CA VAL A 1054 13.39 24.42 19.16
C VAL A 1054 12.79 23.59 18.01
N PHE A 1055 11.53 23.84 17.62
CA PHE A 1055 10.91 23.15 16.48
C PHE A 1055 11.71 23.30 15.18
N LEU A 1056 12.44 24.40 14.96
CA LEU A 1056 13.25 24.61 13.76
C LEU A 1056 14.37 23.57 13.63
N ILE A 1057 14.89 23.07 14.76
CA ILE A 1057 15.86 21.96 14.80
C ILE A 1057 15.19 20.67 14.29
N PHE A 1058 13.95 20.41 14.71
CA PHE A 1058 13.20 19.22 14.33
C PHE A 1058 12.61 19.29 12.91
N VAL A 1059 12.27 20.49 12.40
CA VAL A 1059 11.93 20.67 10.97
C VAL A 1059 13.14 20.36 10.09
N LYS A 1060 14.35 20.74 10.50
CA LYS A 1060 15.58 20.53 9.71
C LYS A 1060 16.14 19.11 9.81
N TRP A 1061 16.09 18.49 11.00
CA TRP A 1061 16.78 17.23 11.30
C TRP A 1061 15.86 16.11 11.83
N GLY A 1062 14.57 16.35 12.05
CA GLY A 1062 13.62 15.37 12.60
C GLY A 1062 13.55 14.09 11.78
N LYS A 1063 13.49 14.22 10.44
CA LYS A 1063 13.51 13.08 9.51
C LYS A 1063 14.77 12.22 9.67
N GLN A 1064 15.93 12.84 9.84
CA GLN A 1064 17.19 12.11 10.11
C GLN A 1064 17.15 11.41 11.47
N MET A 1065 16.55 12.02 12.50
CA MET A 1065 16.34 11.38 13.80
C MET A 1065 15.35 10.20 13.74
N ARG A 1066 14.30 10.27 12.89
CA ARG A 1066 13.39 9.14 12.61
C ARG A 1066 14.09 8.01 11.83
N ILE A 1067 14.96 8.34 10.87
CA ILE A 1067 15.80 7.35 10.17
C ILE A 1067 16.74 6.65 11.16
N ALA A 1068 17.37 7.38 12.08
CA ALA A 1068 18.28 6.80 13.08
C ALA A 1068 17.58 5.88 14.12
N SER A 1069 16.28 6.04 14.34
CA SER A 1069 15.47 5.20 15.25
C SER A 1069 14.68 4.09 14.53
N LYS A 1070 14.73 4.05 13.19
CA LYS A 1070 13.95 3.20 12.28
C LYS A 1070 13.94 1.72 12.63
N ASP A 1071 15.10 1.08 12.72
CA ASP A 1071 15.19 -0.37 12.95
C ASP A 1071 14.78 -0.77 14.37
N ARG A 1072 15.06 0.10 15.35
CA ARG A 1072 14.63 -0.09 16.74
C ARG A 1072 13.11 -0.01 16.84
N TYR A 1073 12.49 0.91 16.09
CA TYR A 1073 11.03 1.03 16.01
C TYR A 1073 10.39 -0.21 15.38
N TRP A 1074 10.80 -0.62 14.17
CA TRP A 1074 10.18 -1.76 13.50
C TRP A 1074 10.41 -3.08 14.24
N LYS A 1075 11.54 -3.24 14.93
CA LYS A 1075 11.73 -4.34 15.87
C LYS A 1075 10.69 -4.34 16.99
N MET A 1076 10.44 -3.18 17.62
CA MET A 1076 9.39 -3.06 18.65
C MET A 1076 7.98 -3.31 18.07
N VAL A 1077 7.68 -2.87 16.85
CA VAL A 1077 6.41 -3.16 16.17
C VAL A 1077 6.24 -4.66 15.91
N ASN A 1078 7.26 -5.34 15.41
CA ASN A 1078 7.22 -6.78 15.14
C ASN A 1078 7.09 -7.61 16.43
N GLU A 1079 7.80 -7.24 17.50
CA GLU A 1079 7.64 -7.84 18.83
C GLU A 1079 6.22 -7.60 19.41
N SER A 1080 5.65 -6.42 19.14
CA SER A 1080 4.30 -6.02 19.57
C SER A 1080 3.20 -6.78 18.82
N ALA A 1081 3.37 -6.99 17.51
CA ALA A 1081 2.47 -7.79 16.67
C ALA A 1081 2.52 -9.27 17.05
N ALA A 1082 3.72 -9.84 17.27
CA ALA A 1082 3.90 -11.22 17.70
C ALA A 1082 3.30 -11.51 19.10
N LEU A 1083 3.10 -10.48 19.93
CA LEU A 1083 2.46 -10.55 21.24
C LEU A 1083 0.96 -10.18 21.23
N GLY A 1084 0.38 -9.85 20.07
CA GLY A 1084 -1.02 -9.44 19.95
C GLY A 1084 -1.34 -8.11 20.66
N VAL A 1085 -0.37 -7.20 20.73
CA VAL A 1085 -0.51 -5.88 21.39
C VAL A 1085 -0.85 -4.78 20.40
N THR A 1086 -0.37 -4.90 19.17
CA THR A 1086 -0.72 -4.01 18.05
C THR A 1086 -0.97 -4.82 16.79
N HIS A 1087 -1.62 -4.18 15.82
CA HIS A 1087 -2.20 -4.81 14.63
C HIS A 1087 -1.61 -4.16 13.37
#